data_AF-A0A0G1D6H5-F1
#
_entry.id   AF-A0A0G1D6H5-F1
#
_cell.length_a   1.000
_cell.length_b   1.000
_cell.length_c   1.000
_cell.angle_alpha   90.00
_cell.angle_beta   90.00
_cell.angle_gamma   90.00
#
_symmetry.space_group_name_H-M   'P 1'
#
loop_
_entity.id
_entity.type
_entity.pdbx_description
1 polymer ?
#
loop_
_entity_poly.entity_id
_entity_poly.type
_entity_poly.pdbx_seq_one_letter_code
_entity_poly.pdbx_strand_id
1 'polypeptide(L)'
;MKKYIIFSLLLVGLLSYNLLKLHSLPLGLVVSVIYIFYFGRRLGILALPQLDGFWQRLFGPLLLLAFFSICGGFIFYFYRLDNQVIIFLIALLPTVIVPFARYVKKDINDWSSGLMEPVPLIEPKARSSNFWGWLVFFGDIYLISYLISHATDAAIRSPWTLLSYKFFAAFFILSFILFWYLKKISDSVRSLSIVFIHSLLLISVALLIYKVGFGFDPTLHRAAENYIYQTGTLEPKTPYYLGQYAIVVLLSKISSLPLGIVDKWLLIILEAIFLAPLFFFILRHTFKLERKIARLGSLLIFLYPFSHFIASTPQDLANFYALAAICFSLLYLSTNLLRGIVPLILVLATLATHPLTGLPLGIIFAIILLFKARQKNKSLSLKMLSEMAILAITLASFFILPAIFVKFQGASFNKPAGYDLWHFLKPTFPQFISSSHRWLFLPVYLYQNFLPYLIFLLALGGTIYFYFKNKNYTVPVLLFLSFLIIGANAFFLKTSLIFKGLGNAEQGQYAERLAHFSFYLLLPLAIYGFFALLEKLEKKLKSETTLALFNFFSAGLLAILLTFSFYLSYPRVDAYALSHYINTSQSDLKAVQEIDKKSAGAPYLVLANISVSAAGIEEFGYKKYFTTPLGEQIFYYSLPTGGYLYHYFEDMVYREPNAETMTKAMNLAGINQSYLVLNDYWDSFTKVLPAAKLTADEWWQIDNGKIFIFKYTNKNQ
;
A
#
# COMPACT_ATOMS: atom_id res chain seq x y z
N MET A 1 9.30 -38.94 -3.86
CA MET A 1 8.75 -38.21 -5.03
C MET A 1 7.26 -38.45 -5.17
N LYS A 2 6.83 -39.72 -5.33
CA LYS A 2 5.42 -40.14 -5.44
C LYS A 2 4.47 -39.49 -4.43
N LYS A 3 4.78 -39.52 -3.12
CA LYS A 3 3.94 -38.88 -2.07
C LYS A 3 3.71 -37.37 -2.28
N TYR A 4 4.73 -36.62 -2.69
CA TYR A 4 4.62 -35.17 -2.91
C TYR A 4 3.86 -34.83 -4.18
N ILE A 5 4.08 -35.61 -5.26
CA ILE A 5 3.33 -35.47 -6.50
C ILE A 5 1.85 -35.77 -6.25
N ILE A 6 1.54 -36.88 -5.56
CA ILE A 6 0.15 -37.25 -5.21
C ILE A 6 -0.51 -36.14 -4.38
N PHE A 7 0.17 -35.63 -3.35
CA PHE A 7 -0.38 -34.55 -2.53
C PHE A 7 -0.60 -33.26 -3.33
N SER A 8 0.34 -32.91 -4.22
CA SER A 8 0.20 -31.76 -5.12
C SER A 8 -0.98 -31.92 -6.09
N LEU A 9 -1.13 -33.10 -6.70
CA LEU A 9 -2.26 -33.43 -7.57
C LEU A 9 -3.58 -33.38 -6.81
N LEU A 10 -3.61 -33.85 -5.56
CA LEU A 10 -4.79 -33.79 -4.71
C LEU A 10 -5.17 -32.34 -4.39
N LEU A 11 -4.22 -31.48 -4.00
CA LEU A 11 -4.51 -30.07 -3.73
C LEU A 11 -4.99 -29.34 -4.98
N VAL A 12 -4.31 -29.49 -6.12
CA VAL A 12 -4.71 -28.87 -7.39
C VAL A 12 -6.06 -29.41 -7.84
N GLY A 13 -6.29 -30.72 -7.73
CA GLY A 13 -7.56 -31.37 -8.06
C GLY A 13 -8.71 -30.88 -7.20
N LEU A 14 -8.53 -30.77 -5.88
CA LEU A 14 -9.53 -30.24 -4.96
C LEU A 14 -9.86 -28.77 -5.25
N LEU A 15 -8.85 -27.93 -5.48
CA LEU A 15 -9.08 -26.53 -5.86
C LEU A 15 -9.79 -26.41 -7.21
N SER A 16 -9.38 -27.19 -8.20
CA SER A 16 -9.98 -27.20 -9.53
C SER A 16 -11.43 -27.69 -9.49
N TYR A 17 -11.70 -28.76 -8.72
CA TYR A 17 -13.05 -29.28 -8.53
C TYR A 17 -13.94 -28.28 -7.78
N ASN A 18 -13.39 -27.62 -6.75
CA ASN A 18 -14.12 -26.58 -6.04
C ASN A 18 -14.44 -25.38 -6.95
N LEU A 19 -13.47 -24.95 -7.76
CA LEU A 19 -13.64 -23.83 -8.69
C LEU A 19 -14.64 -24.12 -9.82
N LEU A 20 -14.72 -25.36 -10.31
CA LEU A 20 -15.55 -25.71 -11.47
C LEU A 20 -16.94 -26.26 -11.12
N LYS A 21 -17.12 -26.82 -9.92
CA LYS A 21 -18.33 -27.58 -9.56
C LYS A 21 -18.92 -27.23 -8.21
N LEU A 22 -18.13 -27.24 -7.13
CA LEU A 22 -18.69 -27.13 -5.78
C LEU A 22 -18.96 -25.69 -5.32
N HIS A 23 -18.06 -24.76 -5.66
CA HIS A 23 -18.06 -23.37 -5.16
C HIS A 23 -18.19 -23.27 -3.62
N SER A 24 -17.64 -24.22 -2.88
CA SER A 24 -17.74 -24.29 -1.41
C SER A 24 -16.71 -23.36 -0.76
N LEU A 25 -17.19 -22.37 -0.02
CA LEU A 25 -16.35 -21.42 0.71
C LEU A 25 -15.44 -22.12 1.76
N PRO A 26 -15.94 -22.97 2.68
CA PRO A 26 -15.09 -23.62 3.66
C PRO A 26 -13.99 -24.49 3.03
N LEU A 27 -14.35 -25.26 2.00
CA LEU A 27 -13.39 -26.12 1.28
C LEU A 27 -12.36 -25.27 0.53
N GLY A 28 -12.81 -24.29 -0.25
CA GLY A 28 -11.95 -23.39 -1.01
C GLY A 28 -10.95 -22.68 -0.11
N LEU A 29 -11.41 -22.11 1.00
CA LEU A 29 -10.57 -21.41 1.97
C LEU A 29 -9.52 -22.32 2.59
N VAL A 30 -9.93 -23.46 3.16
CA VAL A 30 -9.01 -24.39 3.83
C VAL A 30 -7.97 -24.94 2.86
N VAL A 31 -8.40 -25.41 1.69
CA VAL A 31 -7.49 -25.98 0.70
C VAL A 31 -6.56 -24.90 0.12
N SER A 32 -7.04 -23.67 -0.09
CA SER A 32 -6.19 -22.56 -0.57
C SER A 32 -5.13 -22.16 0.45
N VAL A 33 -5.47 -22.09 1.74
CA VAL A 33 -4.50 -21.83 2.82
C VAL A 33 -3.45 -22.94 2.84
N ILE A 34 -3.86 -24.21 2.83
CA ILE A 34 -2.94 -25.35 2.77
C ILE A 34 -2.05 -25.26 1.53
N TYR A 35 -2.62 -24.94 0.37
CA TYR A 35 -1.89 -24.78 -0.89
C TYR A 35 -0.82 -23.69 -0.78
N ILE A 36 -1.18 -22.49 -0.33
CA ILE A 36 -0.27 -21.34 -0.22
C ILE A 36 0.88 -21.65 0.74
N PHE A 37 0.61 -22.20 1.93
CA PHE A 37 1.66 -22.53 2.88
C PHE A 37 2.51 -23.72 2.44
N TYR A 38 1.90 -24.75 1.84
CA TYR A 38 2.62 -25.93 1.38
C TYR A 38 3.59 -25.60 0.25
N PHE A 39 3.11 -24.96 -0.82
CA PHE A 39 3.94 -24.59 -1.96
C PHE A 39 4.82 -23.39 -1.67
N GLY A 40 4.34 -22.43 -0.88
CA GLY A 40 5.14 -21.32 -0.37
C GLY A 40 6.36 -21.82 0.38
N ARG A 41 6.22 -22.75 1.33
CA ARG A 41 7.37 -23.36 2.03
C ARG A 41 8.38 -23.98 1.06
N ARG A 42 7.91 -24.68 0.02
CA ARG A 42 8.79 -25.33 -0.96
C ARG A 42 9.56 -24.30 -1.80
N LEU A 43 8.89 -23.24 -2.21
CA LEU A 43 9.52 -22.10 -2.86
C LEU A 43 10.54 -21.44 -1.93
N GLY A 44 10.21 -21.29 -0.65
CA GLY A 44 11.13 -20.81 0.39
C GLY A 44 12.39 -21.67 0.50
N ILE A 45 12.27 -22.99 0.54
CA ILE A 45 13.45 -23.90 0.56
C ILE A 45 14.33 -23.71 -0.69
N LEU A 46 13.72 -23.50 -1.85
CA LEU A 46 14.44 -23.32 -3.12
C LEU A 46 15.15 -21.95 -3.22
N ALA A 47 14.45 -20.90 -2.82
CA ALA A 47 14.88 -19.53 -2.99
C ALA A 47 15.74 -19.03 -1.81
N LEU A 48 15.52 -19.60 -0.62
CA LEU A 48 16.14 -19.23 0.66
C LEU A 48 16.80 -20.45 1.33
N PRO A 49 17.68 -21.19 0.63
CA PRO A 49 18.20 -22.47 1.11
C PRO A 49 19.06 -22.35 2.38
N GLN A 50 19.65 -21.17 2.62
CA GLN A 50 20.50 -20.91 3.79
C GLN A 50 19.72 -20.44 5.03
N LEU A 51 18.41 -20.22 4.90
CA LEU A 51 17.58 -19.80 6.03
C LEU A 51 16.99 -21.01 6.76
N ASP A 52 16.64 -20.83 8.03
CA ASP A 52 15.94 -21.86 8.79
C ASP A 52 14.52 -22.13 8.25
N GLY A 53 13.93 -23.23 8.70
CA GLY A 53 12.61 -23.65 8.26
C GLY A 53 11.47 -22.70 8.65
N PHE A 54 11.64 -21.79 9.62
CA PHE A 54 10.65 -20.77 9.95
C PHE A 54 10.66 -19.66 8.90
N TRP A 55 11.82 -19.07 8.60
CA TRP A 55 11.93 -18.00 7.59
C TRP A 55 11.54 -18.49 6.19
N GLN A 56 11.88 -19.74 5.84
CA GLN A 56 11.43 -20.36 4.60
C GLN A 56 9.90 -20.49 4.52
N ARG A 57 9.25 -20.83 5.64
CA ARG A 57 7.77 -20.91 5.74
C ARG A 57 7.10 -19.55 5.73
N LEU A 58 7.76 -18.53 6.25
CA LEU A 58 7.25 -17.17 6.28
C LEU A 58 7.39 -16.50 4.90
N PHE A 59 8.61 -16.35 4.37
CA PHE A 59 8.85 -15.61 3.13
C PHE A 59 8.55 -16.41 1.86
N GLY A 60 8.43 -17.74 1.95
CA GLY A 60 8.04 -18.58 0.83
C GLY A 60 6.67 -18.23 0.22
N PRO A 61 5.59 -18.13 1.03
CA PRO A 61 4.30 -17.60 0.61
C PRO A 61 4.35 -16.22 -0.06
N LEU A 62 5.16 -15.28 0.45
CA LEU A 62 5.34 -13.96 -0.19
C LEU A 62 5.86 -14.10 -1.63
N LEU A 63 6.87 -14.94 -1.85
CA LEU A 63 7.41 -15.20 -3.19
C LEU A 63 6.41 -15.92 -4.09
N LEU A 64 5.55 -16.76 -3.53
CA LEU A 64 4.48 -17.44 -4.27
C LEU A 64 3.44 -16.44 -4.77
N LEU A 65 3.03 -15.51 -3.90
CA LEU A 65 2.09 -14.45 -4.24
C LEU A 65 2.68 -13.51 -5.30
N ALA A 66 3.94 -13.10 -5.14
CA ALA A 66 4.67 -12.33 -6.14
C ALA A 66 4.75 -13.05 -7.50
N PHE A 67 4.99 -14.37 -7.50
CA PHE A 67 4.97 -15.19 -8.71
C PHE A 67 3.61 -15.16 -9.41
N PHE A 68 2.50 -15.24 -8.64
CA PHE A 68 1.16 -15.13 -9.21
C PHE A 68 0.86 -13.73 -9.77
N SER A 69 1.31 -12.66 -9.12
CA SER A 69 1.22 -11.31 -9.68
C SER A 69 1.93 -11.21 -11.03
N ILE A 70 3.13 -11.79 -11.18
CA ILE A 70 3.88 -11.75 -12.45
C ILE A 70 3.20 -12.60 -13.52
N CYS A 71 3.02 -13.90 -13.27
CA CYS A 71 2.56 -14.83 -14.30
C CYS A 71 1.10 -14.58 -14.67
N GLY A 72 0.26 -14.32 -13.66
CA GLY A 72 -1.13 -13.98 -13.89
C GLY A 72 -1.28 -12.64 -14.60
N GLY A 73 -0.50 -11.62 -14.21
CA GLY A 73 -0.51 -10.32 -14.89
C GLY A 73 -0.05 -10.42 -16.35
N PHE A 74 1.01 -11.19 -16.62
CA PHE A 74 1.51 -11.43 -17.97
C PHE A 74 0.47 -12.16 -18.85
N ILE A 75 -0.10 -13.27 -18.36
CA ILE A 75 -1.11 -14.02 -19.12
C ILE A 75 -2.36 -13.17 -19.34
N PHE A 76 -2.79 -12.41 -18.33
CA PHE A 76 -3.94 -11.53 -18.44
C PHE A 76 -3.75 -10.47 -19.54
N TYR A 77 -2.58 -9.84 -19.61
CA TYR A 77 -2.27 -8.86 -20.65
C TYR A 77 -2.37 -9.45 -22.07
N PHE A 78 -1.81 -10.63 -22.31
CA PHE A 78 -1.81 -11.23 -23.66
C PHE A 78 -3.04 -12.09 -23.98
N TYR A 79 -3.83 -12.49 -22.99
CA TYR A 79 -4.92 -13.46 -23.18
C TYR A 79 -6.15 -13.15 -22.32
N ARG A 80 -6.38 -13.88 -21.22
CA ARG A 80 -7.51 -13.72 -20.29
C ARG A 80 -7.23 -14.43 -18.98
N LEU A 81 -8.09 -14.21 -17.98
CA LEU A 81 -8.02 -14.78 -16.63
C LEU A 81 -9.29 -15.58 -16.27
N ASP A 82 -9.68 -16.49 -17.18
CA ASP A 82 -10.79 -17.41 -16.96
C ASP A 82 -10.42 -18.56 -16.00
N ASN A 83 -11.39 -19.44 -15.71
CA ASN A 83 -11.18 -20.54 -14.76
C ASN A 83 -10.12 -21.55 -15.25
N GLN A 84 -9.96 -21.73 -16.57
CA GLN A 84 -8.95 -22.64 -17.12
C GLN A 84 -7.55 -22.08 -16.90
N VAL A 85 -7.37 -20.77 -17.10
CA VAL A 85 -6.11 -20.08 -16.81
C VAL A 85 -5.79 -20.12 -15.32
N ILE A 86 -6.77 -19.94 -14.43
CA ILE A 86 -6.54 -20.09 -12.98
C ILE A 86 -6.07 -21.50 -12.63
N ILE A 87 -6.72 -22.54 -13.17
CA ILE A 87 -6.30 -23.94 -12.98
C ILE A 87 -4.88 -24.17 -13.50
N PHE A 88 -4.57 -23.62 -14.68
CA PHE A 88 -3.23 -23.68 -15.25
C PHE A 88 -2.20 -23.02 -14.32
N LEU A 89 -2.48 -21.83 -13.79
CA LEU A 89 -1.57 -21.11 -12.88
C LEU A 89 -1.29 -21.90 -11.59
N ILE A 90 -2.32 -22.50 -10.98
CA ILE A 90 -2.13 -23.33 -9.78
C ILE A 90 -1.49 -24.71 -10.09
N ALA A 91 -1.55 -25.19 -11.34
CA ALA A 91 -0.89 -26.42 -11.76
C ALA A 91 0.58 -26.20 -12.20
N LEU A 92 0.89 -25.04 -12.76
CA LEU A 92 2.22 -24.66 -13.24
C LEU A 92 3.25 -24.65 -12.11
N LEU A 93 2.86 -24.18 -10.92
CA LEU A 93 3.79 -24.05 -9.82
C LEU A 93 4.24 -25.40 -9.22
N PRO A 94 3.35 -26.37 -8.92
CA PRO A 94 3.75 -27.73 -8.52
C PRO A 94 4.65 -28.44 -9.52
N THR A 95 4.39 -28.29 -10.82
CA THR A 95 5.16 -28.98 -11.88
C THR A 95 6.60 -28.48 -11.93
N VAL A 96 6.85 -27.20 -11.65
CA VAL A 96 8.20 -26.63 -11.56
C VAL A 96 8.82 -26.88 -10.18
N ILE A 97 8.11 -26.60 -9.09
CA ILE A 97 8.72 -26.57 -7.74
C ILE A 97 8.99 -27.97 -7.18
N VAL A 98 8.09 -28.93 -7.36
CA VAL A 98 8.19 -30.24 -6.68
C VAL A 98 9.41 -31.04 -7.15
N PRO A 99 9.73 -31.12 -8.46
CA PRO A 99 10.95 -31.78 -8.93
C PRO A 99 12.21 -31.07 -8.45
N PHE A 100 12.29 -29.74 -8.61
CA PHE A 100 13.47 -28.94 -8.28
C PHE A 100 13.78 -28.90 -6.78
N ALA A 101 12.76 -28.81 -5.92
CA ALA A 101 12.95 -28.74 -4.46
C ALA A 101 13.63 -30.01 -3.89
N ARG A 102 13.51 -31.15 -4.56
CA ARG A 102 14.19 -32.39 -4.15
C ARG A 102 15.68 -32.37 -4.47
N TYR A 103 16.05 -31.91 -5.67
CA TYR A 103 17.46 -31.82 -6.07
C TYR A 103 18.23 -30.90 -5.12
N VAL A 104 17.67 -29.71 -4.84
CA VAL A 104 18.29 -28.75 -3.93
C VAL A 104 18.36 -29.28 -2.50
N LYS A 105 17.37 -30.03 -2.01
CA LYS A 105 17.42 -30.60 -0.65
C LYS A 105 18.50 -31.68 -0.49
N LYS A 106 18.83 -32.42 -1.55
CA LYS A 106 19.93 -33.39 -1.53
C LYS A 106 21.27 -32.67 -1.32
N ASP A 107 21.49 -31.59 -2.08
CA ASP A 107 22.69 -30.76 -1.93
C ASP A 107 22.75 -30.02 -0.58
N ILE A 108 21.61 -29.56 -0.05
CA ILE A 108 21.55 -28.88 1.28
C ILE A 108 21.99 -29.82 2.41
N ASN A 109 21.62 -31.10 2.37
CA ASN A 109 22.04 -32.05 3.41
C ASN A 109 23.56 -32.26 3.38
N ASP A 110 24.18 -32.31 2.20
CA ASP A 110 25.64 -32.41 2.06
C ASP A 110 26.36 -31.09 2.41
N TRP A 111 25.74 -29.94 2.13
CA TRP A 111 26.21 -28.59 2.49
C TRP A 111 26.08 -28.23 3.98
N SER A 112 25.17 -28.89 4.71
CA SER A 112 24.89 -28.58 6.12
C SER A 112 26.03 -28.93 7.08
N SER A 113 27.06 -29.62 6.58
CA SER A 113 28.30 -29.93 7.31
C SER A 113 29.22 -28.72 7.55
N GLY A 114 28.95 -27.54 6.95
CA GLY A 114 29.84 -26.37 7.04
C GLY A 114 29.20 -24.99 7.19
N LEU A 115 27.91 -24.87 7.49
CA LEU A 115 27.22 -23.56 7.56
C LEU A 115 26.64 -23.24 8.94
N MET A 116 26.78 -21.95 9.29
CA MET A 116 26.56 -21.27 10.57
C MET A 116 25.40 -21.77 11.44
N GLU A 117 25.55 -21.57 12.76
CA GLU A 117 24.56 -21.89 13.79
C GLU A 117 23.13 -21.58 13.32
N PRO A 118 22.21 -22.56 13.33
CA PRO A 118 20.79 -22.29 13.09
C PRO A 118 20.38 -21.20 14.06
N VAL A 119 19.78 -20.10 13.58
CA VAL A 119 19.29 -19.03 14.46
C VAL A 119 18.32 -19.69 15.44
N PRO A 120 18.68 -19.92 16.73
CA PRO A 120 17.75 -20.59 17.62
C PRO A 120 16.65 -19.57 17.87
N LEU A 121 15.43 -19.88 17.43
CA LEU A 121 14.26 -19.01 17.58
C LEU A 121 13.90 -18.81 19.06
N ILE A 122 14.37 -19.72 19.91
CA ILE A 122 14.12 -19.81 21.35
C ILE A 122 15.48 -19.98 22.04
N GLU A 123 15.80 -19.11 22.98
CA GLU A 123 16.92 -19.35 23.90
C GLU A 123 16.52 -20.46 24.89
N PRO A 124 17.38 -21.47 25.13
CA PRO A 124 17.05 -22.62 25.99
C PRO A 124 16.76 -22.28 27.46
N LYS A 125 16.96 -21.02 27.89
CA LYS A 125 16.72 -20.53 29.26
C LYS A 125 15.63 -19.46 29.36
N ALA A 126 14.69 -19.36 28.40
CA ALA A 126 13.59 -18.40 28.48
C ALA A 126 12.60 -18.74 29.63
N ARG A 127 12.86 -18.24 30.85
CA ARG A 127 11.90 -18.30 31.97
C ARG A 127 10.76 -17.31 31.71
N SER A 128 9.55 -17.84 31.61
CA SER A 128 8.33 -17.11 31.26
C SER A 128 7.73 -16.36 32.45
N SER A 129 7.68 -15.04 32.34
CA SER A 129 6.49 -14.29 32.73
C SER A 129 5.99 -13.59 31.48
N ASN A 130 5.04 -14.25 30.80
CA ASN A 130 4.50 -13.85 29.50
C ASN A 130 3.30 -12.89 29.63
N PHE A 131 3.03 -12.39 30.85
CA PHE A 131 1.85 -11.60 31.16
C PHE A 131 1.77 -10.34 30.29
N TRP A 132 2.86 -9.58 30.16
CA TRP A 132 2.89 -8.35 29.37
C TRP A 132 2.62 -8.59 27.88
N GLY A 133 3.14 -9.69 27.32
CA GLY A 133 2.89 -10.05 25.93
C GLY A 133 1.42 -10.41 25.68
N TRP A 134 0.82 -11.18 26.59
CA TRP A 134 -0.61 -11.49 26.53
C TRP A 134 -1.49 -10.27 26.75
N LEU A 135 -1.11 -9.38 27.67
CA LEU A 135 -1.83 -8.13 27.90
C LEU A 135 -1.88 -7.26 26.64
N VAL A 136 -0.75 -7.14 25.92
CA VAL A 136 -0.72 -6.45 24.63
C VAL A 136 -1.59 -7.18 23.61
N PHE A 137 -1.44 -8.49 23.46
CA PHE A 137 -2.21 -9.28 22.50
C PHE A 137 -3.72 -9.14 22.70
N PHE A 138 -4.23 -9.35 23.93
CA PHE A 138 -5.65 -9.20 24.23
C PHE A 138 -6.10 -7.74 24.20
N GLY A 139 -5.24 -6.80 24.59
CA GLY A 139 -5.50 -5.37 24.48
C GLY A 139 -5.69 -4.94 23.02
N ASP A 140 -4.84 -5.40 22.11
CA ASP A 140 -4.94 -5.11 20.68
C ASP A 140 -6.23 -5.74 20.09
N ILE A 141 -6.56 -6.99 20.45
CA ILE A 141 -7.84 -7.62 20.06
C ILE A 141 -9.03 -6.80 20.57
N TYR A 142 -8.97 -6.31 21.81
CA TYR A 142 -10.00 -5.45 22.37
C TYR A 142 -10.13 -4.14 21.58
N LEU A 143 -9.02 -3.49 21.24
CA LEU A 143 -9.05 -2.26 20.43
C LEU A 143 -9.56 -2.50 19.00
N ILE A 144 -9.18 -3.62 18.37
CA ILE A 144 -9.75 -4.04 17.07
C ILE A 144 -11.27 -4.24 17.19
N SER A 145 -11.72 -4.93 18.23
CA SER A 145 -13.16 -5.13 18.48
C SER A 145 -13.88 -3.81 18.74
N TYR A 146 -13.23 -2.87 19.42
CA TYR A 146 -13.74 -1.52 19.65
C TYR A 146 -13.89 -0.73 18.34
N LEU A 147 -12.93 -0.85 17.41
CA LEU A 147 -13.05 -0.25 16.08
C LEU A 147 -14.25 -0.82 15.32
N ILE A 148 -14.42 -2.15 15.32
CA ILE A 148 -15.54 -2.81 14.65
C ILE A 148 -16.89 -2.36 15.23
N SER A 149 -16.99 -2.19 16.55
CA SER A 149 -18.23 -1.76 17.19
C SER A 149 -18.59 -0.29 16.91
N HIS A 150 -17.61 0.54 16.54
CA HIS A 150 -17.80 1.94 16.15
C HIS A 150 -17.82 2.15 14.63
N ALA A 151 -17.82 1.07 13.85
CA ALA A 151 -17.84 1.14 12.40
C ALA A 151 -19.17 1.74 11.87
N THR A 152 -19.08 2.58 10.85
CA THR A 152 -20.22 3.32 10.29
C THR A 152 -20.42 3.02 8.81
N ASP A 153 -21.66 3.18 8.37
CA ASP A 153 -22.10 3.21 6.98
C ASP A 153 -22.41 4.64 6.50
N ALA A 154 -22.28 5.65 7.37
CA ALA A 154 -22.46 7.05 7.04
C ALA A 154 -21.24 7.65 6.34
N ALA A 155 -21.46 8.77 5.64
CA ALA A 155 -20.39 9.58 5.05
C ALA A 155 -19.70 10.41 6.14
N ILE A 156 -18.43 10.11 6.42
CA ILE A 156 -17.59 10.85 7.36
C ILE A 156 -16.21 11.15 6.76
N ARG A 157 -15.59 12.24 7.22
CA ARG A 157 -14.29 12.71 6.71
C ARG A 157 -13.07 12.05 7.37
N SER A 158 -13.24 11.47 8.55
CA SER A 158 -12.15 10.92 9.36
C SER A 158 -12.68 9.81 10.28
N PRO A 159 -11.96 8.69 10.45
CA PRO A 159 -12.38 7.65 11.38
C PRO A 159 -12.30 8.13 12.84
N TRP A 160 -11.52 9.19 13.10
CA TRP A 160 -11.30 9.73 14.44
C TRP A 160 -12.50 10.47 15.01
N THR A 161 -13.49 10.85 14.19
CA THR A 161 -14.71 11.49 14.69
C THR A 161 -15.61 10.53 15.46
N LEU A 162 -15.43 9.22 15.28
CA LEU A 162 -16.22 8.18 15.96
C LEU A 162 -15.55 7.64 17.23
N LEU A 163 -14.26 7.93 17.44
CA LEU A 163 -13.48 7.38 18.53
C LEU A 163 -13.20 8.43 19.60
N SER A 164 -13.31 8.02 20.87
CA SER A 164 -12.94 8.84 22.02
C SER A 164 -11.42 8.96 22.17
N TYR A 165 -10.93 10.02 22.82
CA TYR A 165 -9.52 10.14 23.24
C TYR A 165 -9.04 8.94 24.10
N LYS A 166 -9.97 8.23 24.75
CA LYS A 166 -9.69 6.99 25.50
C LYS A 166 -9.08 5.89 24.64
N PHE A 167 -9.45 5.81 23.35
CA PHE A 167 -8.88 4.87 22.40
C PHE A 167 -7.38 5.12 22.21
N PHE A 168 -6.98 6.39 21.99
CA PHE A 168 -5.58 6.77 21.84
C PHE A 168 -4.79 6.59 23.15
N ALA A 169 -5.40 6.85 24.30
CA ALA A 169 -4.77 6.58 25.60
C ALA A 169 -4.50 5.08 25.80
N ALA A 170 -5.47 4.22 25.48
CA ALA A 170 -5.30 2.77 25.55
C ALA A 170 -4.23 2.29 24.54
N PHE A 171 -4.27 2.78 23.30
CA PHE A 171 -3.27 2.48 22.28
C PHE A 171 -1.85 2.88 22.73
N PHE A 172 -1.69 4.07 23.31
CA PHE A 172 -0.43 4.53 23.88
C PHE A 172 0.08 3.60 24.99
N ILE A 173 -0.80 3.20 25.93
CA ILE A 173 -0.44 2.30 27.02
C ILE A 173 0.01 0.94 26.48
N LEU A 174 -0.73 0.37 25.51
CA LEU A 174 -0.35 -0.91 24.90
C LEU A 174 0.97 -0.81 24.13
N SER A 175 1.17 0.27 23.38
CA SER A 175 2.44 0.56 22.69
C SER A 175 3.61 0.67 23.68
N PHE A 176 3.39 1.35 24.80
CA PHE A 176 4.38 1.48 25.88
C PHE A 176 4.75 0.12 26.46
N ILE A 177 3.75 -0.70 26.82
CA ILE A 177 3.94 -2.05 27.34
C ILE A 177 4.65 -2.93 26.30
N LEU A 178 4.31 -2.80 25.01
CA LEU A 178 4.95 -3.53 23.93
C LEU A 178 6.43 -3.18 23.81
N PHE A 179 6.80 -1.90 23.74
CA PHE A 179 8.21 -1.51 23.69
C PHE A 179 8.99 -1.96 24.93
N TRP A 180 8.36 -1.90 26.11
CA TRP A 180 8.94 -2.42 27.35
C TRP A 180 9.13 -3.94 27.32
N TYR A 181 8.13 -4.68 26.83
CA TYR A 181 8.16 -6.13 26.66
C TYR A 181 9.25 -6.58 25.68
N LEU A 182 9.33 -5.93 24.50
CA LEU A 182 10.31 -6.24 23.46
C LEU A 182 11.76 -6.05 23.93
N LYS A 183 12.00 -5.13 24.89
CA LYS A 183 13.30 -4.95 25.53
C LYS A 183 13.70 -6.09 26.49
N LYS A 184 12.74 -6.88 26.97
CA LYS A 184 12.96 -7.90 28.02
C LYS A 184 12.85 -9.33 27.51
N ILE A 185 12.00 -9.59 26.53
CA ILE A 185 11.77 -10.93 25.98
C ILE A 185 12.99 -11.43 25.22
N SER A 186 13.32 -12.73 25.26
CA SER A 186 14.38 -13.34 24.44
C SER A 186 13.86 -14.15 23.24
N ASP A 187 12.62 -14.65 23.32
CA ASP A 187 11.92 -15.36 22.23
C ASP A 187 11.58 -14.41 21.08
N SER A 188 12.08 -14.71 19.88
CA SER A 188 11.85 -13.86 18.70
C SER A 188 10.51 -14.15 18.01
N VAL A 189 10.06 -15.41 18.03
CA VAL A 189 8.81 -15.81 17.36
C VAL A 189 7.63 -15.18 18.08
N ARG A 190 7.54 -15.34 19.40
CA ARG A 190 6.46 -14.76 20.19
C ARG A 190 6.42 -13.24 20.09
N SER A 191 7.59 -12.60 20.16
CA SER A 191 7.65 -11.15 20.00
C SER A 191 7.17 -10.68 18.64
N LEU A 192 7.54 -11.38 17.56
CA LEU A 192 7.10 -11.03 16.21
C LEU A 192 5.60 -11.31 16.01
N SER A 193 5.05 -12.36 16.64
CA SER A 193 3.60 -12.60 16.64
C SER A 193 2.81 -11.48 17.33
N ILE A 194 3.31 -10.94 18.45
CA ILE A 194 2.66 -9.81 19.13
C ILE A 194 2.80 -8.53 18.29
N VAL A 195 3.99 -8.29 17.72
CA VAL A 195 4.22 -7.16 16.80
C VAL A 195 3.30 -7.26 15.58
N PHE A 196 3.06 -8.47 15.04
CA PHE A 196 2.12 -8.70 13.95
C PHE A 196 0.71 -8.20 14.29
N ILE A 197 0.16 -8.61 15.44
CA ILE A 197 -1.19 -8.19 15.86
C ILE A 197 -1.26 -6.67 16.09
N HIS A 198 -0.24 -6.10 16.71
CA HIS A 198 -0.17 -4.66 16.93
C HIS A 198 -0.05 -3.89 15.60
N SER A 199 0.70 -4.42 14.64
CA SER A 199 0.80 -3.87 13.27
C SER A 199 -0.53 -3.97 12.53
N LEU A 200 -1.27 -5.06 12.72
CA LEU A 200 -2.62 -5.21 12.15
C LEU A 200 -3.58 -4.15 12.72
N LEU A 201 -3.54 -3.86 14.03
CA LEU A 201 -4.32 -2.77 14.62
C LEU A 201 -3.93 -1.41 14.01
N LEU A 202 -2.64 -1.15 13.82
CA LEU A 202 -2.14 0.10 13.25
C LEU A 202 -2.69 0.38 11.84
N ILE A 203 -2.72 -0.62 10.96
CA ILE A 203 -3.02 -0.43 9.53
C ILE A 203 -4.48 -0.73 9.13
N SER A 204 -5.29 -1.32 10.02
CA SER A 204 -6.65 -1.78 9.67
C SER A 204 -7.79 -0.80 10.00
N VAL A 205 -7.53 0.39 10.55
CA VAL A 205 -8.61 1.28 11.04
C VAL A 205 -9.57 1.68 9.91
N ALA A 206 -9.05 2.06 8.74
CA ALA A 206 -9.89 2.47 7.62
C ALA A 206 -10.80 1.30 7.17
N LEU A 207 -10.21 0.12 7.02
CA LEU A 207 -10.94 -1.10 6.69
C LEU A 207 -12.06 -1.43 7.71
N LEU A 208 -11.77 -1.29 9.00
CA LEU A 208 -12.71 -1.68 10.06
C LEU A 208 -13.80 -0.63 10.30
N ILE A 209 -13.49 0.67 10.18
CA ILE A 209 -14.44 1.75 10.47
C ILE A 209 -15.36 2.05 9.28
N TYR A 210 -14.83 2.06 8.06
CA TYR A 210 -15.60 2.39 6.85
C TYR A 210 -16.26 1.13 6.26
N LYS A 211 -17.48 0.80 6.70
CA LYS A 211 -18.15 -0.46 6.34
C LYS A 211 -18.33 -0.64 4.83
N VAL A 212 -18.74 0.43 4.14
CA VAL A 212 -19.03 0.39 2.70
C VAL A 212 -17.73 0.38 1.90
N GLY A 213 -16.92 1.44 2.01
CA GLY A 213 -15.62 1.52 1.37
C GLY A 213 -14.87 2.80 1.70
N PHE A 214 -13.54 2.76 1.65
CA PHE A 214 -12.68 3.90 1.88
C PHE A 214 -12.01 4.35 0.59
N GLY A 215 -12.30 5.58 0.15
CA GLY A 215 -11.71 6.17 -1.04
C GLY A 215 -12.30 5.69 -2.37
N PHE A 216 -12.11 6.52 -3.39
CA PHE A 216 -12.54 6.24 -4.76
C PHE A 216 -11.65 5.22 -5.46
N ASP A 217 -10.32 5.35 -5.31
CA ASP A 217 -9.33 4.54 -6.02
C ASP A 217 -9.48 3.03 -5.76
N PRO A 218 -9.63 2.55 -4.50
CA PRO A 218 -9.87 1.12 -4.25
C PRO A 218 -11.17 0.61 -4.88
N THR A 219 -12.20 1.46 -4.96
CA THR A 219 -13.51 1.12 -5.53
C THR A 219 -13.41 0.92 -7.04
N LEU A 220 -12.69 1.80 -7.75
CA LEU A 220 -12.46 1.70 -9.20
C LEU A 220 -11.73 0.39 -9.55
N HIS A 221 -10.68 0.07 -8.79
CA HIS A 221 -9.90 -1.15 -8.99
C HIS A 221 -10.73 -2.41 -8.68
N ARG A 222 -11.51 -2.41 -7.60
CA ARG A 222 -12.38 -3.54 -7.28
C ARG A 222 -13.44 -3.78 -8.36
N ALA A 223 -14.01 -2.73 -8.94
CA ALA A 223 -14.97 -2.87 -10.04
C ALA A 223 -14.31 -3.48 -11.29
N ALA A 224 -13.08 -3.08 -11.61
CA ALA A 224 -12.30 -3.70 -12.69
C ALA A 224 -11.99 -5.18 -12.40
N GLU A 225 -11.59 -5.50 -11.17
CA GLU A 225 -11.33 -6.87 -10.72
C GLU A 225 -12.60 -7.74 -10.79
N ASN A 226 -13.75 -7.21 -10.37
CA ASN A 226 -15.06 -7.88 -10.51
C ASN A 226 -15.40 -8.16 -11.97
N TYR A 227 -15.18 -7.18 -12.86
CA TYR A 227 -15.40 -7.37 -14.29
C TYR A 227 -14.49 -8.46 -14.87
N ILE A 228 -13.21 -8.49 -14.49
CA ILE A 228 -12.24 -9.54 -14.90
C ILE A 228 -12.64 -10.89 -14.30
N TYR A 229 -13.11 -10.92 -13.05
CA TYR A 229 -13.56 -12.15 -12.40
C TYR A 229 -14.69 -12.82 -13.20
N GLN A 230 -15.65 -12.01 -13.67
CA GLN A 230 -16.83 -12.43 -14.43
C GLN A 230 -16.52 -12.78 -15.88
N THR A 231 -15.78 -11.93 -16.60
CA THR A 231 -15.58 -12.04 -18.06
C THR A 231 -14.24 -12.66 -18.46
N GLY A 232 -13.27 -12.66 -17.54
CA GLY A 232 -11.88 -13.05 -17.81
C GLY A 232 -11.04 -11.97 -18.50
N THR A 233 -11.60 -10.83 -18.93
CA THR A 233 -10.85 -9.78 -19.64
C THR A 233 -11.24 -8.38 -19.16
N LEU A 234 -10.48 -7.36 -19.58
CA LEU A 234 -10.82 -5.94 -19.43
C LEU A 234 -10.18 -5.20 -20.61
N GLU A 235 -10.99 -4.53 -21.43
CA GLU A 235 -10.50 -3.79 -22.60
C GLU A 235 -10.75 -2.27 -22.43
N PRO A 236 -9.81 -1.41 -22.87
CA PRO A 236 -8.50 -1.75 -23.41
C PRO A 236 -7.54 -2.23 -22.31
N LYS A 237 -6.71 -3.22 -22.63
CA LYS A 237 -5.65 -3.66 -21.72
C LYS A 237 -4.53 -2.65 -21.62
N THR A 238 -4.29 -2.15 -20.42
CA THR A 238 -3.17 -1.25 -20.12
C THR A 238 -2.06 -2.00 -19.38
N PRO A 239 -0.80 -1.58 -19.45
CA PRO A 239 0.29 -2.23 -18.72
C PRO A 239 0.29 -1.92 -17.21
N TYR A 240 -0.77 -1.28 -16.70
CA TYR A 240 -0.91 -0.89 -15.30
C TYR A 240 -1.77 -1.91 -14.55
N TYR A 241 -1.50 -2.08 -13.25
CA TYR A 241 -2.36 -2.78 -12.29
C TYR A 241 -2.49 -4.29 -12.45
N LEU A 242 -1.96 -4.85 -13.54
CA LEU A 242 -2.08 -6.26 -13.93
C LEU A 242 -1.74 -7.23 -12.79
N GLY A 243 -0.67 -6.95 -12.04
CA GLY A 243 -0.20 -7.77 -10.94
C GLY A 243 -1.15 -7.84 -9.76
N GLN A 244 -1.88 -6.76 -9.44
CA GLN A 244 -2.93 -6.78 -8.41
C GLN A 244 -4.18 -7.49 -8.92
N TYR A 245 -4.66 -7.12 -10.12
CA TYR A 245 -5.88 -7.71 -10.67
C TYR A 245 -5.78 -9.23 -10.77
N ALA A 246 -4.62 -9.72 -11.24
CA ALA A 246 -4.37 -11.14 -11.34
C ALA A 246 -4.39 -11.86 -9.99
N ILE A 247 -3.75 -11.31 -8.97
CA ILE A 247 -3.67 -11.99 -7.66
C ILE A 247 -5.00 -11.94 -6.92
N VAL A 248 -5.75 -10.84 -6.99
CA VAL A 248 -7.06 -10.73 -6.34
C VAL A 248 -8.06 -11.70 -6.97
N VAL A 249 -8.17 -11.71 -8.30
CA VAL A 249 -9.07 -12.61 -9.03
C VAL A 249 -8.69 -14.07 -8.78
N LEU A 250 -7.39 -14.40 -8.83
CA LEU A 250 -6.92 -15.76 -8.54
C LEU A 250 -7.29 -16.19 -7.13
N LEU A 251 -6.95 -15.39 -6.11
CA LEU A 251 -7.22 -15.72 -4.71
C LEU A 251 -8.71 -15.85 -4.43
N SER A 252 -9.55 -14.96 -4.98
CA SER A 252 -11.01 -15.07 -4.87
C SER A 252 -11.54 -16.35 -5.52
N LYS A 253 -11.09 -16.70 -6.72
CA LYS A 253 -11.50 -17.93 -7.42
C LYS A 253 -11.12 -19.20 -6.66
N ILE A 254 -9.88 -19.33 -6.19
CA ILE A 254 -9.42 -20.57 -5.53
C ILE A 254 -9.98 -20.73 -4.10
N SER A 255 -10.16 -19.62 -3.38
CA SER A 255 -10.67 -19.64 -2.01
C SER A 255 -12.20 -19.62 -1.94
N SER A 256 -12.86 -19.26 -3.03
CA SER A 256 -14.30 -18.95 -3.08
C SER A 256 -14.72 -17.81 -2.14
N LEU A 257 -13.77 -16.99 -1.67
CA LEU A 257 -14.06 -15.75 -0.95
C LEU A 257 -14.64 -14.71 -1.92
N PRO A 258 -15.63 -13.90 -1.47
CA PRO A 258 -16.07 -12.73 -2.20
C PRO A 258 -14.88 -11.85 -2.59
N LEU A 259 -14.85 -11.40 -3.85
CA LEU A 259 -13.73 -10.64 -4.39
C LEU A 259 -13.43 -9.39 -3.56
N GLY A 260 -14.47 -8.67 -3.14
CA GLY A 260 -14.32 -7.48 -2.29
C GLY A 260 -13.69 -7.76 -0.92
N ILE A 261 -13.80 -8.98 -0.37
CA ILE A 261 -13.07 -9.35 0.85
C ILE A 261 -11.59 -9.57 0.54
N VAL A 262 -11.28 -10.25 -0.56
CA VAL A 262 -9.89 -10.49 -0.97
C VAL A 262 -9.17 -9.18 -1.26
N ASP A 263 -9.75 -8.30 -2.07
CA ASP A 263 -9.22 -6.96 -2.38
C ASP A 263 -8.93 -6.17 -1.09
N LYS A 264 -9.95 -5.96 -0.26
CA LYS A 264 -9.85 -5.14 0.97
C LYS A 264 -8.81 -5.65 1.97
N TRP A 265 -8.65 -6.96 2.11
CA TRP A 265 -7.76 -7.55 3.12
C TRP A 265 -6.37 -7.90 2.61
N LEU A 266 -6.15 -8.04 1.29
CA LEU A 266 -4.91 -8.54 0.72
C LEU A 266 -3.69 -7.75 1.23
N LEU A 267 -3.66 -6.44 1.00
CA LEU A 267 -2.49 -5.63 1.32
C LEU A 267 -2.27 -5.52 2.83
N ILE A 268 -3.33 -5.28 3.60
CA ILE A 268 -3.30 -5.18 5.07
C ILE A 268 -2.71 -6.46 5.69
N ILE A 269 -3.12 -7.64 5.21
CA ILE A 269 -2.57 -8.90 5.71
C ILE A 269 -1.10 -9.06 5.32
N LEU A 270 -0.74 -8.74 4.08
CA LEU A 270 0.65 -8.81 3.62
C LEU A 270 1.56 -7.91 4.47
N GLU A 271 1.16 -6.67 4.71
CA GLU A 271 1.96 -5.69 5.43
C GLU A 271 2.13 -6.06 6.90
N ALA A 272 1.04 -6.43 7.58
CA ALA A 272 1.11 -6.87 8.97
C ALA A 272 2.03 -8.09 9.12
N ILE A 273 1.90 -9.09 8.24
CA ILE A 273 2.67 -10.34 8.34
C ILE A 273 4.14 -10.12 7.98
N PHE A 274 4.45 -9.32 6.94
CA PHE A 274 5.78 -9.33 6.34
C PHE A 274 6.66 -8.13 6.69
N LEU A 275 6.12 -6.93 6.92
CA LEU A 275 6.96 -5.73 7.10
C LEU A 275 7.85 -5.83 8.35
N ALA A 276 7.26 -6.12 9.50
CA ALA A 276 8.02 -6.22 10.75
C ALA A 276 9.09 -7.34 10.68
N PRO A 277 8.78 -8.58 10.24
CA PRO A 277 9.81 -9.60 10.07
C PRO A 277 10.89 -9.26 9.04
N LEU A 278 10.57 -8.59 7.93
CA LEU A 278 11.56 -8.10 6.97
C LEU A 278 12.54 -7.11 7.62
N PHE A 279 12.02 -6.13 8.37
CA PHE A 279 12.84 -5.14 9.06
C PHE A 279 13.70 -5.77 10.16
N PHE A 280 13.13 -6.68 10.95
CA PHE A 280 13.92 -7.46 11.91
C PHE A 280 15.09 -8.16 11.21
N PHE A 281 14.82 -8.80 10.07
CA PHE A 281 15.79 -9.61 9.35
C PHE A 281 16.94 -8.76 8.76
N ILE A 282 16.64 -7.61 8.13
CA ILE A 282 17.69 -6.69 7.63
C ILE A 282 18.51 -6.09 8.78
N LEU A 283 17.87 -5.70 9.88
CA LEU A 283 18.56 -5.09 11.02
C LEU A 283 19.53 -6.09 11.66
N ARG A 284 19.12 -7.35 11.76
CA ARG A 284 19.93 -8.43 12.33
C ARG A 284 21.11 -8.80 11.45
N HIS A 285 20.92 -8.92 10.13
CA HIS A 285 21.89 -9.52 9.22
C HIS A 285 22.69 -8.51 8.38
N THR A 286 22.03 -7.48 7.85
CA THR A 286 22.71 -6.41 7.10
C THR A 286 23.41 -5.45 8.05
N PHE A 287 22.69 -4.97 9.07
CA PHE A 287 23.19 -3.97 10.01
C PHE A 287 23.87 -4.55 11.26
N LYS A 288 23.84 -5.88 11.41
CA LYS A 288 24.47 -6.63 12.51
C LYS A 288 24.05 -6.14 13.91
N LEU A 289 22.80 -5.67 14.05
CA LEU A 289 22.25 -5.31 15.36
C LEU A 289 22.00 -6.56 16.20
N GLU A 290 22.07 -6.40 17.51
CA GLU A 290 21.67 -7.43 18.46
C GLU A 290 20.18 -7.78 18.30
N ARG A 291 19.80 -9.04 18.59
CA ARG A 291 18.42 -9.54 18.38
C ARG A 291 17.37 -8.70 19.11
N LYS A 292 17.67 -8.28 20.34
CA LYS A 292 16.79 -7.40 21.12
C LYS A 292 16.55 -6.06 20.41
N ILE A 293 17.61 -5.43 19.95
CA ILE A 293 17.54 -4.13 19.26
C ILE A 293 16.82 -4.29 17.91
N ALA A 294 17.12 -5.34 17.15
CA ALA A 294 16.47 -5.61 15.87
C ALA A 294 14.94 -5.81 16.01
N ARG A 295 14.46 -6.44 17.09
CA ARG A 295 13.02 -6.60 17.37
C ARG A 295 12.32 -5.29 17.72
N LEU A 296 13.00 -4.41 18.45
CA LEU A 296 12.48 -3.06 18.67
C LEU A 296 12.41 -2.31 17.33
N GLY A 297 13.48 -2.42 16.54
CA GLY A 297 13.58 -1.78 15.23
C GLY A 297 12.53 -2.23 14.22
N SER A 298 12.03 -3.47 14.30
CA SER A 298 10.98 -3.93 13.39
C SER A 298 9.65 -3.18 13.53
N LEU A 299 9.37 -2.59 14.69
CA LEU A 299 8.17 -1.76 14.87
C LEU A 299 8.40 -0.29 14.49
N LEU A 300 9.67 0.15 14.42
CA LEU A 300 10.00 1.56 14.15
C LEU A 300 9.73 1.98 12.70
N ILE A 301 9.46 1.05 11.80
CA ILE A 301 8.99 1.37 10.44
C ILE A 301 7.69 2.20 10.49
N PHE A 302 6.81 1.91 11.45
CA PHE A 302 5.53 2.60 11.62
C PHE A 302 5.65 3.96 12.31
N LEU A 303 6.87 4.40 12.66
CA LEU A 303 7.07 5.79 13.07
C LEU A 303 6.91 6.76 11.88
N TYR A 304 7.26 6.35 10.67
CA TYR A 304 6.92 7.16 9.50
C TYR A 304 5.44 6.94 9.14
N PRO A 305 4.65 8.01 8.92
CA PRO A 305 3.24 7.90 8.56
C PRO A 305 3.03 6.93 7.40
N PHE A 306 2.17 5.95 7.65
CA PHE A 306 1.91 4.81 6.79
C PHE A 306 0.57 4.94 6.06
N SER A 307 0.19 6.16 5.69
CA SER A 307 -1.05 6.44 4.95
C SER A 307 -1.16 5.72 3.60
N HIS A 308 -0.05 5.22 3.05
CA HIS A 308 -0.01 4.36 1.86
C HIS A 308 -0.30 2.88 2.15
N PHE A 309 -0.55 2.51 3.40
CA PHE A 309 -0.71 1.10 3.84
C PHE A 309 -2.07 0.86 4.50
N ILE A 310 -3.00 1.82 4.40
CA ILE A 310 -4.31 1.75 5.08
C ILE A 310 -5.44 1.24 4.16
N ALA A 311 -5.18 1.09 2.87
CA ALA A 311 -6.14 0.61 1.88
C ALA A 311 -5.41 -0.10 0.72
N SER A 312 -6.08 -1.07 0.09
CA SER A 312 -5.53 -1.79 -1.05
C SER A 312 -5.66 -0.96 -2.33
N THR A 313 -4.52 -0.55 -2.89
CA THR A 313 -4.41 -0.03 -4.26
C THR A 313 -3.23 -0.68 -4.97
N PRO A 314 -3.20 -0.72 -6.32
CA PRO A 314 -2.07 -1.27 -7.06
C PRO A 314 -0.76 -0.55 -6.76
N GLN A 315 -0.81 0.77 -6.57
CA GLN A 315 0.36 1.56 -6.20
C GLN A 315 0.89 1.15 -4.82
N ASP A 316 0.01 0.92 -3.85
CA ASP A 316 0.40 0.57 -2.49
C ASP A 316 0.92 -0.87 -2.40
N LEU A 317 0.30 -1.82 -3.12
CA LEU A 317 0.84 -3.18 -3.27
C LEU A 317 2.20 -3.18 -3.97
N ALA A 318 2.40 -2.33 -4.98
CA ALA A 318 3.70 -2.17 -5.63
C ALA A 318 4.74 -1.59 -4.66
N ASN A 319 4.37 -0.60 -3.84
CA ASN A 319 5.24 -0.04 -2.80
C ASN A 319 5.63 -1.10 -1.75
N PHE A 320 4.69 -1.96 -1.33
CA PHE A 320 5.00 -3.10 -0.45
C PHE A 320 6.00 -4.07 -1.09
N TYR A 321 5.75 -4.52 -2.33
CA TYR A 321 6.70 -5.38 -3.04
C TYR A 321 8.06 -4.71 -3.22
N ALA A 322 8.08 -3.39 -3.44
CA ALA A 322 9.31 -2.65 -3.62
C ALA A 322 10.13 -2.57 -2.33
N LEU A 323 9.48 -2.34 -1.18
CA LEU A 323 10.15 -2.38 0.12
C LEU A 323 10.71 -3.78 0.43
N ALA A 324 9.93 -4.83 0.13
CA ALA A 324 10.42 -6.19 0.27
C ALA A 324 11.63 -6.46 -0.64
N ALA A 325 11.57 -6.05 -1.91
CA ALA A 325 12.66 -6.20 -2.86
C ALA A 325 13.94 -5.50 -2.39
N ILE A 326 13.83 -4.28 -1.86
CA ILE A 326 14.98 -3.53 -1.34
C ILE A 326 15.56 -4.23 -0.11
N CYS A 327 14.72 -4.67 0.84
CA CYS A 327 15.17 -5.42 2.01
C CYS A 327 15.95 -6.69 1.61
N PHE A 328 15.40 -7.50 0.69
CA PHE A 328 16.08 -8.69 0.20
C PHE A 328 17.31 -8.37 -0.65
N SER A 329 17.33 -7.25 -1.38
CA SER A 329 18.51 -6.83 -2.14
C SER A 329 19.66 -6.40 -1.24
N LEU A 330 19.37 -5.72 -0.13
CA LEU A 330 20.37 -5.38 0.89
C LEU A 330 20.98 -6.64 1.50
N LEU A 331 20.15 -7.64 1.81
CA LEU A 331 20.61 -8.93 2.33
C LEU A 331 21.42 -9.70 1.29
N TYR A 332 21.00 -9.70 0.02
CA TYR A 332 21.76 -10.31 -1.09
C TYR A 332 23.13 -9.64 -1.27
N LEU A 333 23.21 -8.32 -1.08
CA LEU A 333 24.45 -7.58 -1.22
C LEU A 333 25.39 -7.82 -0.03
N SER A 334 24.87 -7.68 1.19
CA SER A 334 25.65 -7.71 2.43
C SER A 334 25.96 -9.12 2.95
N THR A 335 25.20 -10.12 2.51
CA THR A 335 25.34 -11.51 2.95
C THR A 335 25.39 -12.47 1.76
N ASN A 336 25.67 -13.75 2.02
CA ASN A 336 25.51 -14.82 1.04
C ASN A 336 24.22 -15.64 1.29
N LEU A 337 23.34 -15.17 2.19
CA LEU A 337 22.13 -15.88 2.63
C LEU A 337 21.10 -16.08 1.51
N LEU A 338 21.14 -15.21 0.50
CA LEU A 338 20.12 -15.11 -0.52
C LEU A 338 20.72 -15.24 -1.91
N ARG A 339 19.90 -15.73 -2.83
CA ARG A 339 20.16 -15.72 -4.27
C ARG A 339 19.53 -14.46 -4.87
N GLY A 340 20.15 -13.91 -5.93
CA GLY A 340 19.62 -12.73 -6.63
C GLY A 340 18.23 -12.92 -7.25
N ILE A 341 17.76 -14.17 -7.41
CA ILE A 341 16.41 -14.46 -7.90
C ILE A 341 15.31 -13.96 -6.96
N VAL A 342 15.56 -13.93 -5.65
CA VAL A 342 14.57 -13.49 -4.64
C VAL A 342 14.19 -12.02 -4.84
N PRO A 343 15.13 -11.06 -4.79
CA PRO A 343 14.81 -9.68 -5.09
C PRO A 343 14.34 -9.48 -6.54
N LEU A 344 14.85 -10.24 -7.52
CA LEU A 344 14.39 -10.14 -8.91
C LEU A 344 12.88 -10.45 -9.06
N ILE A 345 12.39 -11.52 -8.42
CA ILE A 345 10.96 -11.85 -8.43
C ILE A 345 10.15 -10.68 -7.87
N LEU A 346 10.59 -10.07 -6.77
CA LEU A 346 9.85 -8.95 -6.17
C LEU A 346 9.90 -7.70 -7.04
N VAL A 347 11.03 -7.41 -7.70
CA VAL A 347 11.15 -6.32 -8.70
C VAL A 347 10.18 -6.52 -9.85
N LEU A 348 10.11 -7.73 -10.40
CA LEU A 348 9.19 -8.06 -11.49
C LEU A 348 7.73 -7.99 -11.04
N ALA A 349 7.43 -8.40 -9.80
CA ALA A 349 6.09 -8.25 -9.23
C ALA A 349 5.71 -6.77 -9.05
N THR A 350 6.61 -5.93 -8.54
CA THR A 350 6.40 -4.48 -8.48
C THR A 350 6.14 -3.91 -9.87
N LEU A 351 6.92 -4.30 -10.88
CA LEU A 351 6.74 -3.81 -12.26
C LEU A 351 5.41 -4.25 -12.87
N ALA A 352 5.02 -5.52 -12.66
CA ALA A 352 3.74 -6.05 -13.13
C ALA A 352 2.54 -5.38 -12.44
N THR A 353 2.68 -4.98 -11.18
CA THR A 353 1.61 -4.28 -10.44
C THR A 353 1.57 -2.79 -10.79
N HIS A 354 2.70 -2.09 -10.74
CA HIS A 354 2.73 -0.66 -11.03
C HIS A 354 4.12 -0.18 -11.55
N PRO A 355 4.22 0.28 -12.81
CA PRO A 355 5.48 0.67 -13.41
C PRO A 355 6.11 1.92 -12.78
N LEU A 356 5.30 2.81 -12.17
CA LEU A 356 5.80 4.03 -11.50
C LEU A 356 6.86 3.71 -10.44
N THR A 357 6.63 2.69 -9.62
CA THR A 357 7.60 2.23 -8.61
C THR A 357 8.52 1.14 -9.18
N GLY A 358 7.99 0.27 -10.04
CA GLY A 358 8.72 -0.89 -10.56
C GLY A 358 9.91 -0.55 -11.45
N LEU A 359 9.80 0.49 -12.29
CA LEU A 359 10.88 0.88 -13.20
C LEU A 359 12.09 1.47 -12.46
N PRO A 360 11.95 2.49 -11.58
CA PRO A 360 13.06 2.93 -10.74
C PRO A 360 13.68 1.79 -9.93
N LEU A 361 12.86 0.88 -9.41
CA LEU A 361 13.35 -0.26 -8.64
C LEU A 361 14.15 -1.26 -9.48
N GLY A 362 13.74 -1.52 -10.71
CA GLY A 362 14.50 -2.37 -11.65
C GLY A 362 15.90 -1.83 -11.92
N ILE A 363 16.03 -0.51 -12.06
CA ILE A 363 17.32 0.17 -12.21
C ILE A 363 18.16 0.02 -10.95
N ILE A 364 17.57 0.30 -9.78
CA ILE A 364 18.25 0.13 -8.49
C ILE A 364 18.77 -1.31 -8.35
N PHE A 365 17.96 -2.30 -8.72
CA PHE A 365 18.36 -3.70 -8.69
C PHE A 365 19.49 -4.01 -9.68
N ALA A 366 19.47 -3.45 -10.89
CA ALA A 366 20.57 -3.57 -11.85
C ALA A 366 21.89 -2.99 -11.28
N ILE A 367 21.83 -1.83 -10.62
CA ILE A 367 22.97 -1.23 -9.90
C ILE A 367 23.50 -2.17 -8.81
N ILE A 368 22.62 -2.87 -8.08
CA ILE A 368 23.01 -3.85 -7.05
C ILE A 368 23.74 -5.05 -7.66
N LEU A 369 23.29 -5.55 -8.82
CA LEU A 369 23.97 -6.62 -9.54
C LEU A 369 25.39 -6.19 -9.96
N LEU A 370 25.55 -4.95 -10.44
CA LEU A 370 26.86 -4.38 -10.76
C LEU A 370 27.76 -4.26 -9.53
N PHE A 371 27.24 -3.79 -8.39
CA PHE A 371 27.99 -3.76 -7.14
C PHE A 371 28.43 -5.15 -6.69
N LYS A 372 27.57 -6.17 -6.79
CA LYS A 372 27.92 -7.55 -6.41
C LYS A 372 28.96 -8.14 -7.37
N ALA A 373 28.84 -7.88 -8.67
CA ALA A 373 29.83 -8.30 -9.67
C ALA A 373 31.20 -7.66 -9.39
N ARG A 374 31.22 -6.36 -9.06
CA ARG A 374 32.42 -5.61 -8.65
C ARG A 374 33.09 -6.23 -7.42
N GLN A 375 32.32 -6.60 -6.39
CA GLN A 375 32.86 -7.21 -5.18
C GLN A 375 33.48 -8.59 -5.41
N LYS A 376 32.96 -9.36 -6.38
CA LYS A 376 33.49 -10.68 -6.73
C LYS A 376 34.75 -10.62 -7.60
N ASN A 377 34.90 -9.58 -8.41
CA ASN A 377 35.95 -9.51 -9.41
C ASN A 377 37.20 -8.80 -8.89
N LYS A 378 38.39 -9.36 -9.14
CA LYS A 378 39.67 -8.74 -8.77
C LYS A 378 40.22 -7.82 -9.85
N SER A 379 39.80 -7.97 -11.11
CA SER A 379 40.29 -7.18 -12.24
C SER A 379 39.94 -5.69 -12.12
N LEU A 380 40.95 -4.83 -12.29
CA LEU A 380 40.79 -3.38 -12.23
C LEU A 380 39.91 -2.84 -13.37
N SER A 381 40.07 -3.35 -14.59
CA SER A 381 39.30 -2.90 -15.76
C SER A 381 37.81 -3.18 -15.61
N LEU A 382 37.44 -4.34 -15.08
CA LEU A 382 36.04 -4.71 -14.82
C LEU A 382 35.44 -3.90 -13.66
N LYS A 383 36.25 -3.51 -12.67
CA LYS A 383 35.82 -2.57 -11.62
C LYS A 383 35.55 -1.19 -12.20
N MET A 384 36.45 -0.64 -13.01
CA MET A 384 36.26 0.66 -13.66
C MET A 384 35.04 0.65 -14.58
N LEU A 385 34.87 -0.40 -15.41
CA LEU A 385 33.69 -0.54 -16.27
C LEU A 385 32.40 -0.60 -15.45
N SER A 386 32.39 -1.31 -14.32
CA SER A 386 31.23 -1.36 -13.42
C SER A 386 30.93 0.01 -12.80
N GLU A 387 31.94 0.82 -12.47
CA GLU A 387 31.76 2.17 -11.93
C GLU A 387 31.20 3.13 -12.98
N MET A 388 31.73 3.09 -14.20
CA MET A 388 31.20 3.86 -15.33
C MET A 388 29.75 3.45 -15.65
N ALA A 389 29.44 2.16 -15.63
CA ALA A 389 28.09 1.65 -15.84
C ALA A 389 27.14 2.09 -14.71
N ILE A 390 27.55 2.01 -13.44
CA ILE A 390 26.75 2.50 -12.31
C ILE A 390 26.48 4.00 -12.47
N LEU A 391 27.49 4.80 -12.82
CA LEU A 391 27.32 6.23 -13.01
C LEU A 391 26.37 6.54 -14.18
N ALA A 392 26.57 5.91 -15.33
CA ALA A 392 25.73 6.11 -16.52
C ALA A 392 24.27 5.71 -16.28
N ILE A 393 24.04 4.54 -15.68
CA ILE A 393 22.69 4.05 -15.33
C ILE A 393 22.03 4.99 -14.31
N THR A 394 22.79 5.45 -13.31
CA THR A 394 22.29 6.42 -12.32
C THR A 394 21.83 7.71 -13.00
N LEU A 395 22.67 8.30 -13.84
CA LEU A 395 22.34 9.56 -14.52
C LEU A 395 21.12 9.41 -15.44
N ALA A 396 21.04 8.30 -16.18
CA ALA A 396 19.87 8.01 -17.02
C ALA A 396 18.60 7.80 -16.19
N SER A 397 18.72 7.20 -15.01
CA SER A 397 17.57 6.87 -14.15
C SER A 397 16.83 8.08 -13.59
N PHE A 398 17.48 9.25 -13.48
CA PHE A 398 16.83 10.48 -13.03
C PHE A 398 15.75 10.98 -14.00
N PHE A 399 15.82 10.57 -15.28
CA PHE A 399 14.93 11.04 -16.34
C PHE A 399 14.01 9.95 -16.90
N ILE A 400 14.08 8.72 -16.40
CA ILE A 400 13.35 7.60 -17.00
C ILE A 400 11.83 7.75 -16.89
N LEU A 401 11.31 8.13 -15.72
CA LEU A 401 9.86 8.31 -15.56
C LEU A 401 9.36 9.51 -16.37
N PRO A 402 10.00 10.70 -16.34
CA PRO A 402 9.62 11.79 -17.22
C PRO A 402 9.57 11.40 -18.70
N ALA A 403 10.59 10.68 -19.20
CA ALA A 403 10.62 10.22 -20.58
C ALA A 403 9.45 9.28 -20.92
N ILE A 404 9.08 8.39 -19.99
CA ILE A 404 7.97 7.45 -20.16
C ILE A 404 6.62 8.17 -20.14
N PHE A 405 6.41 9.10 -19.20
CA PHE A 405 5.16 9.85 -19.14
C PHE A 405 4.94 10.76 -20.35
N VAL A 406 6.00 11.38 -20.87
CA VAL A 406 5.93 12.17 -22.10
C VAL A 406 5.56 11.27 -23.28
N LYS A 407 6.22 10.12 -23.42
CA LYS A 407 6.00 9.22 -24.56
C LYS A 407 4.66 8.49 -24.52
N PHE A 408 4.24 8.01 -23.36
CA PHE A 408 3.11 7.08 -23.24
C PHE A 408 1.85 7.67 -22.59
N GLN A 409 1.96 8.80 -21.88
CA GLN A 409 0.81 9.46 -21.24
C GLN A 409 0.55 10.88 -21.77
N GLY A 410 1.26 11.31 -22.82
CA GLY A 410 1.05 12.63 -23.41
C GLY A 410 1.36 13.78 -22.45
N ALA A 411 2.21 13.55 -21.44
CA ALA A 411 2.71 14.62 -20.60
C ALA A 411 3.55 15.59 -21.45
N SER A 412 3.45 16.88 -21.15
CA SER A 412 4.23 17.92 -21.84
C SER A 412 5.24 18.54 -20.88
N PHE A 413 6.43 18.87 -21.41
CA PHE A 413 7.40 19.65 -20.67
C PHE A 413 6.93 21.10 -20.61
N ASN A 414 6.34 21.49 -19.50
CA ASN A 414 5.94 22.84 -19.19
C ASN A 414 6.07 23.04 -17.70
N LYS A 415 6.53 24.23 -17.28
CA LYS A 415 6.62 24.56 -15.86
C LYS A 415 5.19 24.73 -15.32
N PRO A 416 4.74 23.92 -14.35
CA PRO A 416 3.43 24.12 -13.74
C PRO A 416 3.38 25.48 -13.05
N ALA A 417 2.27 26.21 -13.19
CA ALA A 417 2.10 27.51 -12.57
C ALA A 417 2.21 27.39 -11.03
N GLY A 418 3.05 28.24 -10.40
CA GLY A 418 3.18 28.31 -8.94
C GLY A 418 4.15 27.30 -8.28
N TYR A 419 4.83 26.45 -9.04
CA TYR A 419 5.80 25.51 -8.48
C TYR A 419 7.25 25.94 -8.79
N ASP A 420 8.01 26.24 -7.74
CA ASP A 420 9.46 26.45 -7.81
C ASP A 420 10.21 25.49 -6.87
N LEU A 421 11.54 25.43 -7.04
CA LEU A 421 12.43 24.62 -6.21
C LEU A 421 12.28 24.96 -4.71
N TRP A 422 11.97 26.22 -4.40
CA TRP A 422 11.82 26.69 -3.03
C TRP A 422 10.55 26.16 -2.38
N HIS A 423 9.43 26.08 -3.09
CA HIS A 423 8.19 25.46 -2.61
C HIS A 423 8.35 23.95 -2.36
N PHE A 424 9.22 23.28 -3.11
CA PHE A 424 9.52 21.86 -2.89
C PHE A 424 10.36 21.63 -1.62
N LEU A 425 11.26 22.56 -1.28
CA LEU A 425 12.19 22.43 -0.15
C LEU A 425 11.71 23.14 1.13
N LYS A 426 10.68 23.99 1.05
CA LYS A 426 10.22 24.78 2.20
C LYS A 426 9.54 23.89 3.24
N PRO A 427 10.04 23.85 4.49
CA PRO A 427 9.27 23.25 5.59
C PRO A 427 7.98 24.04 5.74
N THR A 428 6.85 23.40 5.49
CA THR A 428 5.55 23.97 5.80
C THR A 428 5.38 23.90 7.31
N PHE A 429 5.41 25.06 7.99
CA PHE A 429 4.91 25.13 9.35
C PHE A 429 3.41 24.84 9.34
N PRO A 430 2.85 24.23 10.41
CA PRO A 430 1.41 23.99 10.48
C PRO A 430 0.69 25.34 10.34
N GLN A 431 -0.08 25.50 9.26
CA GLN A 431 -0.96 26.64 9.11
C GLN A 431 -2.27 26.33 9.84
N PHE A 432 -2.72 27.26 10.66
CA PHE A 432 -3.93 27.08 11.47
C PHE A 432 -5.17 27.24 10.58
N ILE A 433 -6.09 26.29 10.66
CA ILE A 433 -7.37 26.36 9.94
C ILE A 433 -8.43 27.11 10.77
N SER A 434 -8.29 27.13 12.11
CA SER A 434 -9.20 27.84 13.02
C SER A 434 -8.46 28.70 14.06
N SER A 435 -9.15 29.74 14.56
CA SER A 435 -8.70 30.58 15.67
C SER A 435 -8.73 29.88 17.04
N SER A 436 -9.29 28.67 17.12
CA SER A 436 -9.41 27.88 18.35
C SER A 436 -8.14 27.06 18.58
N HIS A 437 -7.21 27.66 19.32
CA HIS A 437 -5.91 27.09 19.66
C HIS A 437 -6.06 25.81 20.50
N ARG A 438 -5.82 24.64 19.90
CA ARG A 438 -5.68 23.38 20.63
C ARG A 438 -4.21 22.97 20.68
N TRP A 439 -3.50 23.48 21.68
CA TRP A 439 -2.08 23.18 21.94
C TRP A 439 -1.76 21.69 22.01
N LEU A 440 -2.74 20.85 22.37
CA LEU A 440 -2.61 19.40 22.44
C LEU A 440 -2.18 18.77 21.10
N PHE A 441 -2.60 19.32 19.96
CA PHE A 441 -2.25 18.79 18.63
C PHE A 441 -0.93 19.34 18.10
N LEU A 442 -0.41 20.44 18.65
CA LEU A 442 0.82 21.08 18.15
C LEU A 442 2.00 20.09 18.07
N PRO A 443 2.31 19.27 19.11
CA PRO A 443 3.40 18.29 19.02
C PRO A 443 3.22 17.26 17.90
N VAL A 444 1.97 16.89 17.57
CA VAL A 444 1.66 15.93 16.50
C VAL A 444 2.00 16.53 15.14
N TYR A 445 1.66 17.79 14.90
CA TYR A 445 1.96 18.47 13.64
C TYR A 445 3.42 18.91 13.53
N LEU A 446 4.07 19.27 14.63
CA LEU A 446 5.52 19.44 14.66
C LEU A 446 6.21 18.13 14.30
N TYR A 447 5.76 16.99 14.85
CA TYR A 447 6.24 15.68 14.47
C TYR A 447 6.09 15.45 12.96
N GLN A 448 4.88 15.65 12.39
CA GLN A 448 4.63 15.50 10.96
C GLN A 448 5.63 16.29 10.08
N ASN A 449 5.86 17.56 10.42
CA ASN A 449 6.67 18.46 9.60
C ASN A 449 8.18 18.25 9.78
N PHE A 450 8.64 17.89 10.98
CA PHE A 450 10.07 17.67 11.25
C PHE A 450 10.53 16.24 10.96
N LEU A 451 9.61 15.28 10.85
CA LEU A 451 9.96 13.87 10.69
C LEU A 451 10.80 13.56 9.44
N PRO A 452 10.54 14.10 8.23
CA PRO A 452 11.40 13.85 7.08
C PRO A 452 12.86 14.29 7.32
N TYR A 453 13.06 15.44 7.97
CA TYR A 453 14.38 15.94 8.34
C TYR A 453 15.03 15.06 9.39
N LEU A 454 14.28 14.62 10.40
CA LEU A 454 14.77 13.71 11.43
C LEU A 454 15.20 12.36 10.82
N ILE A 455 14.42 11.79 9.90
CA ILE A 455 14.76 10.57 9.17
C ILE A 455 16.05 10.77 8.38
N PHE A 456 16.17 11.88 7.65
CA PHE A 456 17.36 12.20 6.87
C PHE A 456 18.62 12.33 7.77
N LEU A 457 18.52 13.08 8.88
CA LEU A 457 19.62 13.26 9.84
C LEU A 457 20.01 11.94 10.52
N LEU A 458 19.04 11.13 10.93
CA LEU A 458 19.29 9.82 11.51
C LEU A 458 19.90 8.86 10.48
N ALA A 459 19.48 8.92 9.21
CA ALA A 459 20.06 8.12 8.14
C ALA A 459 21.51 8.53 7.83
N LEU A 460 21.82 9.83 7.85
CA LEU A 460 23.20 10.34 7.76
C LEU A 460 24.04 9.87 8.95
N GLY A 461 23.55 10.05 10.18
CA GLY A 461 24.23 9.60 11.39
C GLY A 461 24.46 8.08 11.39
N GLY A 462 23.44 7.32 10.95
CA GLY A 462 23.51 5.87 10.76
C GLY A 462 24.54 5.47 9.71
N THR A 463 24.63 6.20 8.61
CA THR A 463 25.64 6.00 7.56
C THR A 463 27.05 6.20 8.09
N ILE A 464 27.28 7.33 8.77
CA ILE A 464 28.57 7.65 9.37
C ILE A 464 28.97 6.57 10.37
N TYR A 465 28.06 6.18 11.27
CA TYR A 465 28.33 5.13 12.26
C TYR A 465 28.57 3.77 11.59
N PHE A 466 27.77 3.39 10.59
CA PHE A 466 27.91 2.13 9.86
C PHE A 466 29.26 2.04 9.16
N TYR A 467 29.68 3.12 8.50
CA TYR A 467 30.96 3.23 7.83
C TYR A 467 32.12 3.08 8.82
N PHE A 468 32.11 3.81 9.94
CA PHE A 468 33.18 3.71 10.91
C PHE A 468 33.26 2.34 11.59
N LYS A 469 32.10 1.70 11.86
CA LYS A 469 32.03 0.39 12.52
C LYS A 469 32.39 -0.78 11.59
N ASN A 470 31.98 -0.73 10.32
CA ASN A 470 32.10 -1.88 9.40
C ASN A 470 33.10 -1.65 8.25
N LYS A 471 33.59 -0.42 8.05
CA LYS A 471 34.41 -0.01 6.88
C LYS A 471 33.75 -0.35 5.53
N ASN A 472 32.42 -0.40 5.51
CA ASN A 472 31.62 -0.71 4.33
C ASN A 472 30.73 0.49 4.00
N TYR A 473 30.88 1.03 2.79
CA TYR A 473 30.09 2.15 2.29
C TYR A 473 29.00 1.72 1.31
N THR A 474 29.00 0.48 0.82
CA THR A 474 28.12 0.04 -0.28
C THR A 474 26.64 0.10 0.11
N VAL A 475 26.29 -0.42 1.30
CA VAL A 475 24.90 -0.41 1.78
C VAL A 475 24.37 1.02 1.96
N PRO A 476 25.09 1.92 2.68
CA PRO A 476 24.66 3.31 2.78
C PRO A 476 24.54 4.03 1.44
N VAL A 477 25.55 3.89 0.57
CA VAL A 477 25.55 4.52 -0.76
C VAL A 477 24.34 4.07 -1.57
N LEU A 478 24.03 2.77 -1.57
CA LEU A 478 22.88 2.25 -2.31
C LEU A 478 21.56 2.84 -1.82
N LEU A 479 21.36 2.94 -0.50
CA LEU A 479 20.12 3.46 0.05
C LEU A 479 19.94 4.96 -0.24
N PHE A 480 21.01 5.75 -0.09
CA PHE A 480 21.00 7.17 -0.50
C PHE A 480 20.83 7.34 -2.00
N LEU A 481 21.49 6.51 -2.80
CA LEU A 481 21.34 6.53 -4.25
C LEU A 481 19.91 6.22 -4.67
N SER A 482 19.28 5.22 -4.04
CA SER A 482 17.89 4.87 -4.29
C SER A 482 16.94 6.00 -3.91
N PHE A 483 17.17 6.63 -2.74
CA PHE A 483 16.47 7.84 -2.32
C PHE A 483 16.60 8.97 -3.35
N LEU A 484 17.83 9.25 -3.83
CA LEU A 484 18.08 10.28 -4.82
C LEU A 484 17.44 9.98 -6.17
N ILE A 485 17.49 8.74 -6.65
CA ILE A 485 16.88 8.35 -7.93
C ILE A 485 15.36 8.56 -7.89
N ILE A 486 14.69 8.04 -6.86
CA ILE A 486 13.24 8.19 -6.75
C ILE A 486 12.86 9.65 -6.46
N GLY A 487 13.59 10.31 -5.56
CA GLY A 487 13.37 11.73 -5.23
C GLY A 487 13.58 12.66 -6.42
N ALA A 488 14.58 12.41 -7.26
CA ALA A 488 14.81 13.17 -8.50
C ALA A 488 13.65 12.97 -9.48
N ASN A 489 13.19 11.74 -9.69
CA ASN A 489 12.02 11.50 -10.53
C ASN A 489 10.79 12.24 -9.97
N ALA A 490 10.53 12.14 -8.66
CA ALA A 490 9.44 12.89 -8.03
C ALA A 490 9.56 14.41 -8.27
N PHE A 491 10.77 14.96 -8.09
CA PHE A 491 11.05 16.37 -8.33
C PHE A 491 10.77 16.78 -9.79
N PHE A 492 11.27 16.01 -10.77
CA PHE A 492 11.04 16.30 -12.20
C PHE A 492 9.57 16.18 -12.58
N LEU A 493 8.87 15.15 -12.10
CA LEU A 493 7.42 15.02 -12.33
C LEU A 493 6.66 16.24 -11.79
N LYS A 494 7.02 16.75 -10.60
CA LYS A 494 6.32 17.89 -9.97
C LYS A 494 6.63 19.24 -10.60
N THR A 495 7.85 19.44 -11.12
CA THR A 495 8.33 20.76 -11.54
C THR A 495 8.41 20.96 -13.04
N SER A 496 8.47 19.87 -13.81
CA SER A 496 8.81 19.92 -15.24
C SER A 496 7.73 19.34 -16.15
N LEU A 497 6.72 18.65 -15.63
CA LEU A 497 5.68 18.01 -16.43
C LEU A 497 4.28 18.53 -16.11
N ILE A 498 3.46 18.63 -17.15
CA ILE A 498 2.01 18.82 -17.08
C ILE A 498 1.35 17.63 -17.77
N PHE A 499 0.48 16.95 -17.05
CA PHE A 499 -0.34 15.85 -17.54
C PHE A 499 -1.60 16.39 -18.20
N LYS A 500 -1.82 16.05 -19.47
CA LYS A 500 -3.06 16.43 -20.17
C LYS A 500 -4.25 15.71 -19.51
N GLY A 501 -5.31 16.44 -19.21
CA GLY A 501 -6.54 15.88 -18.63
C GLY A 501 -6.54 15.72 -17.11
N LEU A 502 -5.52 16.20 -16.38
CA LEU A 502 -5.59 16.28 -14.92
C LEU A 502 -5.84 17.73 -14.47
N GLY A 503 -6.70 17.90 -13.47
CA GLY A 503 -6.92 19.20 -12.85
C GLY A 503 -5.66 19.71 -12.13
N ASN A 504 -5.54 21.02 -11.92
CA ASN A 504 -4.37 21.63 -11.27
C ASN A 504 -4.04 21.02 -9.89
N ALA A 505 -5.06 20.64 -9.13
CA ALA A 505 -4.89 20.00 -7.81
C ALA A 505 -4.37 18.55 -7.90
N GLU A 506 -4.47 17.89 -9.05
CA GLU A 506 -4.12 16.48 -9.25
C GLU A 506 -2.73 16.31 -9.91
N GLN A 507 -2.22 17.33 -10.58
CA GLN A 507 -0.93 17.32 -11.30
C GLN A 507 0.24 16.83 -10.42
N GLY A 508 0.24 17.17 -9.14
CA GLY A 508 1.33 16.84 -8.20
C GLY A 508 1.23 15.46 -7.52
N GLN A 509 0.11 14.76 -7.63
CA GLN A 509 -0.16 13.59 -6.78
C GLN A 509 0.81 12.43 -7.02
N TYR A 510 1.17 12.15 -8.28
CA TYR A 510 2.15 11.09 -8.61
C TYR A 510 3.53 11.39 -8.03
N ALA A 511 3.96 12.66 -8.12
CA ALA A 511 5.23 13.10 -7.57
C ALA A 511 5.25 13.00 -6.05
N GLU A 512 4.15 13.37 -5.39
CA GLU A 512 4.05 13.29 -3.92
C GLU A 512 4.13 11.85 -3.44
N ARG A 513 3.41 10.91 -4.08
CA ARG A 513 3.50 9.47 -3.77
C ARG A 513 4.94 8.95 -3.88
N LEU A 514 5.67 9.33 -4.93
CA LEU A 514 7.09 8.97 -5.10
C LEU A 514 8.00 9.63 -4.08
N ALA A 515 7.78 10.90 -3.75
CA ALA A 515 8.56 11.61 -2.75
C ALA A 515 8.41 10.93 -1.37
N HIS A 516 7.18 10.62 -0.96
CA HIS A 516 6.92 9.84 0.26
C HIS A 516 7.60 8.47 0.22
N PHE A 517 7.48 7.74 -0.89
CA PHE A 517 8.13 6.43 -1.05
C PHE A 517 9.66 6.50 -0.93
N SER A 518 10.29 7.56 -1.45
CA SER A 518 11.74 7.74 -1.37
C SER A 518 12.26 7.75 0.08
N PHE A 519 11.52 8.33 1.03
CA PHE A 519 11.91 8.37 2.44
C PHE A 519 11.84 7.01 3.12
N TYR A 520 10.94 6.11 2.69
CA TYR A 520 10.93 4.74 3.19
C TYR A 520 12.25 4.02 2.92
N LEU A 521 12.97 4.40 1.86
CA LEU A 521 14.27 3.82 1.53
C LEU A 521 15.37 4.21 2.51
N LEU A 522 15.23 5.35 3.19
CA LEU A 522 16.16 5.80 4.21
C LEU A 522 15.86 5.18 5.59
N LEU A 523 14.66 4.64 5.81
CA LEU A 523 14.25 4.12 7.13
C LEU A 523 15.21 3.06 7.71
N PRO A 524 15.73 2.07 6.95
CA PRO A 524 16.68 1.11 7.51
C PRO A 524 17.92 1.79 8.14
N LEU A 525 18.46 2.82 7.48
CA LEU A 525 19.60 3.59 8.01
C LEU A 525 19.18 4.51 9.15
N ALA A 526 18.01 5.13 9.06
CA ALA A 526 17.49 5.99 10.13
C ALA A 526 17.27 5.21 11.42
N ILE A 527 16.68 4.01 11.33
CA ILE A 527 16.49 3.09 12.46
C ILE A 527 17.84 2.66 13.02
N TYR A 528 18.80 2.30 12.15
CA TYR A 528 20.16 1.95 12.58
C TYR A 528 20.85 3.12 13.30
N GLY A 529 20.76 4.34 12.75
CA GLY A 529 21.31 5.56 13.34
C GLY A 529 20.67 5.91 14.68
N PHE A 530 19.35 5.73 14.81
CA PHE A 530 18.62 5.89 16.06
C PHE A 530 19.15 4.94 17.13
N PHE A 531 19.31 3.64 16.83
CA PHE A 531 19.86 2.71 17.81
C PHE A 531 21.34 2.92 18.09
N ALA A 532 22.14 3.36 17.11
CA ALA A 532 23.52 3.75 17.35
C ALA A 532 23.62 4.93 18.34
N LEU A 533 22.70 5.88 18.26
CA LEU A 533 22.58 6.97 19.22
C LEU A 533 22.19 6.46 20.60
N LEU A 534 21.17 5.60 20.69
CA LEU A 534 20.75 5.00 21.96
C LEU A 534 21.87 4.18 22.60
N GLU A 535 22.61 3.37 21.84
CA GLU A 535 23.76 2.58 22.31
C GLU A 535 24.84 3.47 22.93
N LYS A 536 25.12 4.63 22.31
CA LYS A 536 26.09 5.60 22.83
C LYS A 536 25.60 6.28 24.11
N LEU A 537 24.32 6.57 24.22
CA LEU A 537 23.72 7.14 25.44
C LEU A 537 23.72 6.12 26.57
N GLU A 538 23.33 4.88 26.28
CA GLU A 538 23.29 3.78 27.23
C GLU A 538 24.65 3.50 27.85
N LYS A 539 25.73 3.47 27.06
CA LYS A 539 27.10 3.26 27.54
C LYS A 539 27.61 4.34 28.51
N LYS A 540 26.99 5.52 28.53
CA LYS A 540 27.33 6.59 29.49
C LYS A 540 26.64 6.41 30.85
N LEU A 541 25.62 5.56 30.92
CA LEU A 541 24.87 5.29 32.15
C LEU A 541 25.57 4.18 32.94
N LYS A 542 26.08 4.51 34.14
CA LYS A 542 26.83 3.57 34.98
C LYS A 542 25.98 2.81 36.01
N SER A 543 24.84 3.36 36.40
CA SER A 543 23.95 2.78 37.41
C SER A 543 22.80 2.01 36.77
N GLU A 544 22.47 0.83 37.32
CA GLU A 544 21.33 0.02 36.90
C GLU A 544 20.00 0.80 37.01
N THR A 545 19.84 1.62 38.05
CA THR A 545 18.66 2.46 38.24
C THR A 545 18.51 3.48 37.11
N THR A 546 19.60 4.16 36.75
CA THR A 546 19.59 5.13 35.65
C THR A 546 19.31 4.47 34.31
N LEU A 547 19.84 3.26 34.09
CA LEU A 547 19.56 2.47 32.91
C LEU A 547 18.09 2.02 32.83
N ALA A 548 17.50 1.61 33.95
CA ALA A 548 16.08 1.25 34.04
C ALA A 548 15.17 2.46 33.73
N LEU A 549 15.48 3.64 34.29
CA LEU A 549 14.78 4.89 34.00
C LEU A 549 14.92 5.27 32.52
N PHE A 550 16.12 5.23 31.96
CA PHE A 550 16.34 5.48 30.54
C PHE A 550 15.51 4.54 29.66
N ASN A 551 15.44 3.26 30.03
CA ASN A 551 14.66 2.27 29.31
C ASN A 551 13.15 2.53 29.39
N PHE A 552 12.66 2.99 30.54
CA PHE A 552 11.28 3.38 30.76
C PHE A 552 10.93 4.62 29.93
N PHE A 553 11.70 5.69 30.03
CA PHE A 553 11.45 6.94 29.29
C PHE A 553 11.59 6.76 27.79
N SER A 554 12.55 5.97 27.30
CA SER A 554 12.65 5.69 25.87
C SER A 554 11.50 4.84 25.34
N ALA A 555 10.95 3.91 26.14
CA ALA A 555 9.73 3.19 25.77
C ALA A 555 8.51 4.15 25.72
N GLY A 556 8.43 5.08 26.69
CA GLY A 556 7.42 6.16 26.71
C GLY A 556 7.50 7.05 25.47
N LEU A 557 8.69 7.53 25.13
CA LEU A 557 8.92 8.36 23.96
C LEU A 557 8.53 7.62 22.67
N LEU A 558 8.97 6.38 22.49
CA LEU A 558 8.62 5.59 21.30
C LEU A 558 7.11 5.35 21.19
N ALA A 559 6.41 5.12 22.30
CA ALA A 559 4.96 4.97 22.32
C ALA A 559 4.23 6.29 21.99
N ILE A 560 4.74 7.45 22.43
CA ILE A 560 4.21 8.76 22.03
C ILE A 560 4.37 8.96 20.52
N LEU A 561 5.58 8.73 19.99
CA LEU A 561 5.86 8.92 18.56
C LEU A 561 5.04 7.95 17.69
N LEU A 562 4.84 6.71 18.14
CA LEU A 562 4.00 5.74 17.44
C LEU A 562 2.52 6.18 17.47
N THR A 563 2.02 6.68 18.60
CA THR A 563 0.66 7.25 18.68
C THR A 563 0.49 8.45 17.75
N PHE A 564 1.50 9.32 17.65
CA PHE A 564 1.47 10.45 16.71
C PHE A 564 1.43 9.96 15.26
N SER A 565 2.31 9.03 14.89
CA SER A 565 2.30 8.42 13.55
C SER A 565 0.97 7.75 13.24
N PHE A 566 0.41 7.01 14.19
CA PHE A 566 -0.89 6.34 14.04
C PHE A 566 -2.01 7.35 13.77
N TYR A 567 -2.11 8.42 14.54
CA TYR A 567 -3.10 9.49 14.31
C TYR A 567 -2.94 10.16 12.94
N LEU A 568 -1.68 10.43 12.55
CA LEU A 568 -1.33 11.10 11.30
C LEU A 568 -1.52 10.25 10.04
N SER A 569 -1.54 8.92 10.19
CA SER A 569 -1.61 7.97 9.06
C SER A 569 -3.00 7.84 8.46
N TYR A 570 -4.02 8.41 9.10
CA TYR A 570 -5.41 8.39 8.62
C TYR A 570 -5.94 9.81 8.36
N PRO A 571 -7.04 9.95 7.59
CA PRO A 571 -7.70 11.23 7.40
C PRO A 571 -8.10 11.86 8.73
N ARG A 572 -8.00 13.19 8.83
CA ARG A 572 -8.19 13.95 10.06
C ARG A 572 -9.18 15.10 9.85
N VAL A 573 -9.96 15.37 10.90
CA VAL A 573 -10.75 16.59 11.04
C VAL A 573 -10.45 17.15 12.43
N ASP A 574 -9.54 18.12 12.47
CA ASP A 574 -9.10 18.78 13.71
C ASP A 574 -8.73 20.25 13.45
N ALA A 575 -8.14 20.93 14.44
CA ALA A 575 -7.82 22.35 14.37
C ALA A 575 -6.74 22.73 13.33
N TYR A 576 -5.99 21.74 12.81
CA TYR A 576 -4.87 21.91 11.90
C TYR A 576 -5.08 21.21 10.54
N ALA A 577 -5.98 20.23 10.47
CA ALA A 577 -6.29 19.53 9.22
C ALA A 577 -7.79 19.32 9.02
N LEU A 578 -8.26 19.64 7.80
CA LEU A 578 -9.59 19.30 7.32
C LEU A 578 -9.46 18.35 6.13
N SER A 579 -9.74 17.07 6.36
CA SER A 579 -9.80 16.10 5.28
C SER A 579 -10.95 16.43 4.32
N HIS A 580 -10.63 16.53 3.04
CA HIS A 580 -11.61 16.60 1.95
C HIS A 580 -12.02 15.20 1.44
N TYR A 581 -11.38 14.14 1.95
CA TYR A 581 -11.74 12.77 1.62
C TYR A 581 -12.95 12.32 2.44
N ILE A 582 -14.04 11.99 1.75
CA ILE A 582 -15.27 11.46 2.34
C ILE A 582 -15.47 10.04 1.82
N ASN A 583 -15.71 9.09 2.72
CA ASN A 583 -15.96 7.71 2.33
C ASN A 583 -17.30 7.57 1.60
N THR A 584 -17.42 6.54 0.76
CA THR A 584 -18.72 6.14 0.22
C THR A 584 -19.61 5.63 1.34
N SER A 585 -20.87 6.06 1.33
CA SER A 585 -21.87 5.74 2.35
C SER A 585 -22.98 4.86 1.82
N GLN A 586 -23.79 4.29 2.73
CA GLN A 586 -24.99 3.54 2.35
C GLN A 586 -26.04 4.42 1.67
N SER A 587 -26.10 5.71 2.03
CA SER A 587 -26.98 6.67 1.35
C SER A 587 -26.55 6.89 -0.10
N ASP A 588 -25.24 6.90 -0.39
CA ASP A 588 -24.74 7.00 -1.76
C ASP A 588 -25.17 5.78 -2.59
N LEU A 589 -25.06 4.56 -2.03
CA LEU A 589 -25.55 3.33 -2.68
C LEU A 589 -27.06 3.38 -2.97
N LYS A 590 -27.86 3.80 -1.99
CA LYS A 590 -29.31 3.97 -2.19
C LYS A 590 -29.63 5.02 -3.25
N ALA A 591 -28.89 6.11 -3.29
CA ALA A 591 -29.09 7.18 -4.26
C ALA A 591 -28.87 6.67 -5.69
N VAL A 592 -27.80 5.92 -5.94
CA VAL A 592 -27.54 5.38 -7.28
C VAL A 592 -28.55 4.31 -7.68
N GLN A 593 -29.00 3.47 -6.74
CA GLN A 593 -30.06 2.48 -6.97
C GLN A 593 -31.40 3.14 -7.31
N GLU A 594 -31.79 4.18 -6.58
CA GLU A 594 -33.04 4.92 -6.83
C GLU A 594 -32.98 5.70 -8.16
N ILE A 595 -31.84 6.29 -8.52
CA ILE A 595 -31.63 6.91 -9.83
C ILE A 595 -31.83 5.89 -10.95
N ASP A 596 -31.18 4.73 -10.86
CA ASP A 596 -31.27 3.70 -11.89
C ASP A 596 -32.71 3.18 -12.04
N LYS A 597 -33.40 2.93 -10.92
CA LYS A 597 -34.80 2.52 -10.89
C LYS A 597 -35.72 3.57 -11.50
N LYS A 598 -35.59 4.85 -11.10
CA LYS A 598 -36.41 5.95 -11.62
C LYS A 598 -36.08 6.34 -13.06
N SER A 599 -34.93 5.90 -13.58
CA SER A 599 -34.62 6.07 -14.99
C SER A 599 -35.50 5.21 -15.90
N ALA A 600 -36.12 4.15 -15.37
CA ALA A 600 -36.97 3.22 -16.10
C ALA A 600 -36.32 2.67 -17.39
N GLY A 601 -34.99 2.51 -17.39
CA GLY A 601 -34.20 2.05 -18.53
C GLY A 601 -33.86 3.12 -19.57
N ALA A 602 -34.33 4.36 -19.40
CA ALA A 602 -33.94 5.47 -20.28
C ALA A 602 -32.45 5.80 -20.11
N PRO A 603 -31.72 6.16 -21.19
CA PRO A 603 -30.38 6.71 -21.08
C PRO A 603 -30.32 7.94 -20.17
N TYR A 604 -29.42 7.92 -19.18
CA TYR A 604 -29.24 9.05 -18.27
C TYR A 604 -27.76 9.35 -17.97
N LEU A 605 -27.50 10.58 -17.56
CA LEU A 605 -26.24 11.03 -16.97
C LEU A 605 -26.44 11.38 -15.49
N VAL A 606 -25.37 11.35 -14.71
CA VAL A 606 -25.35 11.79 -13.32
C VAL A 606 -24.18 12.71 -13.06
N LEU A 607 -24.48 13.95 -12.67
CA LEU A 607 -23.53 14.92 -12.14
C LEU A 607 -23.53 14.79 -10.62
N ALA A 608 -22.46 14.25 -10.06
CA ALA A 608 -22.30 13.98 -8.64
C ALA A 608 -20.83 14.07 -8.19
N ASN A 609 -20.63 14.12 -6.88
CA ASN A 609 -19.29 14.04 -6.31
C ASN A 609 -18.66 12.65 -6.47
N ILE A 610 -17.41 12.54 -6.02
CA ILE A 610 -16.61 11.33 -6.15
C ILE A 610 -17.18 10.13 -5.38
N SER A 611 -17.79 10.34 -4.21
CA SER A 611 -18.29 9.26 -3.35
C SER A 611 -19.54 8.60 -3.95
N VAL A 612 -20.45 9.40 -4.52
CA VAL A 612 -21.62 8.92 -5.26
C VAL A 612 -21.21 8.23 -6.56
N SER A 613 -20.19 8.74 -7.24
CA SER A 613 -19.68 8.10 -8.46
C SER A 613 -18.99 6.76 -8.17
N ALA A 614 -18.25 6.66 -7.06
CA ALA A 614 -17.74 5.39 -6.55
C ALA A 614 -18.88 4.41 -6.25
N ALA A 615 -19.97 4.86 -5.61
CA ALA A 615 -21.14 4.02 -5.35
C ALA A 615 -21.76 3.49 -6.65
N GLY A 616 -21.89 4.33 -7.69
CA GLY A 616 -22.40 3.92 -8.99
C GLY A 616 -21.53 2.85 -9.66
N ILE A 617 -20.20 2.99 -9.57
CA ILE A 617 -19.24 2.01 -10.09
C ILE A 617 -19.27 0.70 -9.29
N GLU A 618 -19.35 0.76 -7.96
CA GLU A 618 -19.41 -0.45 -7.12
C GLU A 618 -20.70 -1.24 -7.41
N GLU A 619 -21.84 -0.55 -7.55
CA GLU A 619 -23.14 -1.18 -7.73
C GLU A 619 -23.36 -1.71 -9.15
N PHE A 620 -22.98 -0.94 -10.17
CA PHE A 620 -23.33 -1.22 -11.56
C PHE A 620 -22.12 -1.51 -12.46
N GLY A 621 -20.90 -1.41 -11.93
CA GLY A 621 -19.68 -1.51 -12.71
C GLY A 621 -19.59 -0.43 -13.79
N TYR A 622 -18.92 -0.75 -14.88
CA TYR A 622 -18.77 0.12 -16.04
C TYR A 622 -19.98 0.04 -16.98
N LYS A 623 -21.20 0.17 -16.43
CA LYS A 623 -22.49 -0.11 -17.11
C LYS A 623 -22.65 0.59 -18.46
N LYS A 624 -22.24 1.85 -18.57
CA LYS A 624 -22.54 2.68 -19.74
C LYS A 624 -21.49 3.76 -20.03
N TYR A 625 -21.21 3.94 -21.31
CA TYR A 625 -20.45 5.07 -21.86
C TYR A 625 -21.26 5.73 -22.97
N PHE A 626 -21.07 7.04 -23.12
CA PHE A 626 -21.61 7.81 -24.24
C PHE A 626 -20.48 8.30 -25.13
N THR A 627 -20.73 8.33 -26.43
CA THR A 627 -19.76 8.86 -27.41
C THR A 627 -20.04 10.35 -27.59
N THR A 628 -19.06 11.19 -27.31
CA THR A 628 -19.16 12.64 -27.53
C THR A 628 -19.15 12.96 -29.03
N PRO A 629 -19.54 14.18 -29.45
CA PRO A 629 -19.42 14.62 -30.84
C PRO A 629 -17.98 14.55 -31.40
N LEU A 630 -16.97 14.51 -30.53
CA LEU A 630 -15.55 14.36 -30.90
C LEU A 630 -15.09 12.89 -30.96
N GLY A 631 -15.99 11.93 -30.73
CA GLY A 631 -15.69 10.49 -30.74
C GLY A 631 -15.13 9.93 -29.43
N GLU A 632 -15.09 10.73 -28.35
CA GLU A 632 -14.55 10.32 -27.06
C GLU A 632 -15.60 9.58 -26.23
N GLN A 633 -15.18 8.62 -25.40
CA GLN A 633 -16.09 7.91 -24.50
C GLN A 633 -16.14 8.59 -23.14
N ILE A 634 -17.35 8.97 -22.70
CA ILE A 634 -17.59 9.51 -21.36
C ILE A 634 -18.41 8.53 -20.53
N PHE A 635 -17.94 8.26 -19.31
CA PHE A 635 -18.69 7.46 -18.35
C PHE A 635 -19.93 8.23 -17.90
N TYR A 636 -21.05 7.54 -17.67
CA TYR A 636 -22.33 8.19 -17.39
C TYR A 636 -22.44 8.88 -16.02
N TYR A 637 -21.48 8.68 -15.13
CA TYR A 637 -21.29 9.48 -13.91
C TYR A 637 -20.09 10.43 -14.07
N SER A 638 -20.17 11.61 -13.45
CA SER A 638 -19.06 12.56 -13.42
C SER A 638 -17.90 12.08 -12.56
N LEU A 639 -16.74 11.86 -13.18
CA LEU A 639 -15.51 11.44 -12.50
C LEU A 639 -14.52 12.61 -12.38
N PRO A 640 -13.96 12.89 -11.19
CA PRO A 640 -13.09 14.04 -10.93
C PRO A 640 -11.80 14.07 -11.75
N THR A 641 -11.33 12.90 -12.21
CA THR A 641 -10.10 12.76 -13.00
C THR A 641 -10.33 13.16 -14.47
N GLY A 642 -10.54 14.46 -14.72
CA GLY A 642 -10.47 15.02 -16.08
C GLY A 642 -11.67 14.84 -16.99
N GLY A 643 -12.77 14.25 -16.50
CA GLY A 643 -13.97 14.04 -17.31
C GLY A 643 -14.75 15.33 -17.53
N TYR A 644 -15.20 15.59 -18.77
CA TYR A 644 -16.05 16.75 -19.11
C TYR A 644 -17.25 16.92 -18.16
N LEU A 645 -17.86 15.82 -17.74
CA LEU A 645 -19.00 15.82 -16.82
C LEU A 645 -18.67 16.35 -15.44
N TYR A 646 -17.43 16.19 -14.96
CA TYR A 646 -17.07 16.72 -13.65
C TYR A 646 -16.97 18.25 -13.66
N HIS A 647 -16.54 18.85 -14.76
CA HIS A 647 -16.60 20.31 -14.90
C HIS A 647 -18.04 20.83 -14.91
N TYR A 648 -18.98 20.11 -15.55
CA TYR A 648 -20.40 20.47 -15.43
C TYR A 648 -20.94 20.30 -14.02
N PHE A 649 -20.49 19.28 -13.28
CA PHE A 649 -20.82 19.14 -11.86
C PHE A 649 -20.28 20.33 -11.06
N GLU A 650 -19.01 20.69 -11.23
CA GLU A 650 -18.39 21.86 -10.58
C GLU A 650 -19.13 23.16 -10.90
N ASP A 651 -19.53 23.38 -12.16
CA ASP A 651 -20.32 24.53 -12.57
C ASP A 651 -21.67 24.58 -11.84
N MET A 652 -22.37 23.44 -11.75
CA MET A 652 -23.64 23.33 -11.04
C MET A 652 -23.49 23.59 -9.53
N VAL A 653 -22.39 23.17 -8.88
CA VAL A 653 -22.26 23.27 -7.42
C VAL A 653 -21.47 24.48 -6.91
N TYR A 654 -20.59 25.07 -7.73
CA TYR A 654 -19.75 26.21 -7.31
C TYR A 654 -20.15 27.54 -7.96
N ARG A 655 -20.69 27.52 -9.19
CA ARG A 655 -21.14 28.74 -9.86
C ARG A 655 -22.62 28.99 -9.58
N GLU A 656 -23.49 28.28 -10.29
CA GLU A 656 -24.93 28.39 -10.16
C GLU A 656 -25.63 27.16 -10.77
N PRO A 657 -26.55 26.50 -10.05
CA PRO A 657 -27.35 25.41 -10.62
C PRO A 657 -28.35 25.99 -11.62
N ASN A 658 -28.19 25.70 -12.91
CA ASN A 658 -29.14 26.13 -13.94
C ASN A 658 -29.41 25.04 -14.98
N ALA A 659 -30.61 25.07 -15.57
CA ALA A 659 -31.04 24.08 -16.56
C ALA A 659 -30.18 24.10 -17.84
N GLU A 660 -29.56 25.23 -18.17
CA GLU A 660 -28.69 25.38 -19.35
C GLU A 660 -27.44 24.51 -19.23
N THR A 661 -26.78 24.51 -18.07
CA THR A 661 -25.59 23.70 -17.80
C THR A 661 -25.91 22.21 -17.90
N MET A 662 -27.06 21.80 -17.34
CA MET A 662 -27.51 20.41 -17.46
C MET A 662 -27.86 20.03 -18.91
N THR A 663 -28.46 20.95 -19.67
CA THR A 663 -28.75 20.76 -21.10
C THR A 663 -27.47 20.59 -21.91
N LYS A 664 -26.42 21.37 -21.61
CA LYS A 664 -25.09 21.20 -22.23
C LYS A 664 -24.50 19.81 -21.94
N ALA A 665 -24.57 19.34 -20.70
CA ALA A 665 -24.11 18.00 -20.34
C ALA A 665 -24.90 16.89 -21.07
N MET A 666 -26.23 17.04 -21.15
CA MET A 666 -27.11 16.13 -21.89
C MET A 666 -26.81 16.11 -23.39
N ASN A 667 -26.60 17.28 -24.00
CA ASN A 667 -26.24 17.41 -25.41
C ASN A 667 -24.87 16.79 -25.72
N LEU A 668 -23.91 16.90 -24.80
CA LEU A 668 -22.59 16.27 -24.95
C LEU A 668 -22.69 14.73 -25.06
N ALA A 669 -23.64 14.12 -24.35
CA ALA A 669 -23.88 12.68 -24.38
C ALA A 669 -24.97 12.25 -25.38
N GLY A 670 -25.68 13.19 -26.02
CA GLY A 670 -26.80 12.91 -26.91
C GLY A 670 -27.97 12.23 -26.21
N ILE A 671 -28.32 12.66 -25.00
CA ILE A 671 -29.42 12.09 -24.22
C ILE A 671 -30.38 13.17 -23.69
N ASN A 672 -31.54 12.74 -23.19
CA ASN A 672 -32.61 13.64 -22.75
C ASN A 672 -32.88 13.63 -21.25
N GLN A 673 -32.09 12.90 -20.47
CA GLN A 673 -32.29 12.79 -19.03
C GLN A 673 -30.98 12.88 -18.28
N SER A 674 -30.95 13.69 -17.23
CA SER A 674 -29.78 13.79 -16.37
C SER A 674 -30.17 14.08 -14.93
N TYR A 675 -29.29 13.72 -14.01
CA TYR A 675 -29.48 13.89 -12.58
C TYR A 675 -28.35 14.72 -11.99
N LEU A 676 -28.69 15.67 -11.12
CA LEU A 676 -27.74 16.28 -10.19
C LEU A 676 -27.92 15.63 -8.82
N VAL A 677 -26.83 15.19 -8.21
CA VAL A 677 -26.83 14.65 -6.84
C VAL A 677 -26.08 15.60 -5.92
N LEU A 678 -26.74 15.99 -4.84
CA LEU A 678 -26.21 16.95 -3.86
C LEU A 678 -26.27 16.36 -2.44
N ASN A 679 -25.11 16.18 -1.83
CA ASN A 679 -24.98 15.67 -0.45
C ASN A 679 -24.96 16.81 0.58
N ASP A 680 -25.51 16.56 1.78
CA ASP A 680 -25.60 17.53 2.88
C ASP A 680 -24.24 18.04 3.40
N TYR A 681 -23.18 17.25 3.22
CA TYR A 681 -21.82 17.56 3.66
C TYR A 681 -21.04 18.45 2.68
N TRP A 682 -21.61 18.81 1.54
CA TRP A 682 -20.95 19.65 0.54
C TRP A 682 -20.93 21.11 0.99
N ASP A 683 -19.79 21.78 0.87
CA ASP A 683 -19.60 23.11 1.48
C ASP A 683 -20.59 24.17 0.94
N SER A 684 -21.03 24.04 -0.31
CA SER A 684 -22.01 24.94 -0.95
C SER A 684 -23.47 24.45 -0.86
N PHE A 685 -23.75 23.41 -0.07
CA PHE A 685 -25.07 22.77 0.00
C PHE A 685 -26.22 23.74 0.25
N THR A 686 -26.09 24.62 1.25
CA THR A 686 -27.14 25.57 1.65
C THR A 686 -27.46 26.61 0.57
N LYS A 687 -26.48 26.97 -0.25
CA LYS A 687 -26.63 27.89 -1.40
C LYS A 687 -27.23 27.18 -2.62
N VAL A 688 -26.75 25.97 -2.91
CA VAL A 688 -27.08 25.21 -4.12
C VAL A 688 -28.47 24.58 -4.03
N LEU A 689 -28.87 24.08 -2.85
CA LEU A 689 -30.11 23.34 -2.68
C LEU A 689 -31.37 24.11 -3.12
N PRO A 690 -31.60 25.37 -2.73
CA PRO A 690 -32.79 26.11 -3.16
C PRO A 690 -32.81 26.37 -4.67
N ALA A 691 -31.67 26.73 -5.26
CA ALA A 691 -31.56 27.00 -6.69
C ALA A 691 -31.77 25.74 -7.55
N ALA A 692 -31.22 24.60 -7.12
CA ALA A 692 -31.46 23.32 -7.80
C ALA A 692 -32.94 22.90 -7.76
N LYS A 693 -33.64 23.13 -6.63
CA LYS A 693 -35.09 22.87 -6.52
C LYS A 693 -35.95 23.70 -7.48
N LEU A 694 -35.52 24.93 -7.78
CA LEU A 694 -36.24 25.83 -8.69
C LEU A 694 -36.04 25.48 -10.17
N THR A 695 -34.91 24.86 -10.51
CA THR A 695 -34.51 24.63 -11.90
C THR A 695 -34.76 23.20 -12.38
N ALA A 696 -34.89 22.23 -11.47
CA ALA A 696 -35.14 20.83 -11.79
C ALA A 696 -36.62 20.55 -12.12
N ASP A 697 -36.87 19.55 -12.96
CA ASP A 697 -38.24 19.10 -13.28
C ASP A 697 -38.86 18.27 -12.13
N GLU A 698 -38.04 17.46 -11.45
CA GLU A 698 -38.44 16.66 -10.29
C GLU A 698 -37.27 16.60 -9.29
N TRP A 699 -37.56 16.52 -7.99
CA TRP A 699 -36.54 16.24 -7.00
C TRP A 699 -37.08 15.38 -5.85
N TRP A 700 -36.19 14.64 -5.20
CA TRP A 700 -36.49 13.88 -3.99
C TRP A 700 -35.27 13.78 -3.09
N GLN A 701 -35.46 13.24 -1.88
CA GLN A 701 -34.42 13.08 -0.87
C GLN A 701 -34.22 11.62 -0.50
N ILE A 702 -33.00 11.27 -0.09
CA ILE A 702 -32.61 9.97 0.46
C ILE A 702 -32.24 10.14 1.93
N ASP A 703 -32.62 9.17 2.76
CA ASP A 703 -32.26 9.05 4.18
C ASP A 703 -32.45 10.36 4.97
N ASN A 704 -33.67 10.92 4.96
CA ASN A 704 -34.03 12.14 5.70
C ASN A 704 -33.20 13.38 5.32
N GLY A 705 -32.88 13.54 4.03
CA GLY A 705 -32.21 14.74 3.52
C GLY A 705 -30.68 14.67 3.55
N LYS A 706 -30.09 13.47 3.72
CA LYS A 706 -28.64 13.28 3.55
C LYS A 706 -28.18 13.50 2.12
N ILE A 707 -29.02 13.11 1.17
CA ILE A 707 -28.78 13.32 -0.26
C ILE A 707 -30.05 13.84 -0.92
N PHE A 708 -29.89 14.83 -1.78
CA PHE A 708 -30.94 15.35 -2.65
C PHE A 708 -30.60 15.01 -4.10
N ILE A 709 -31.61 14.55 -4.84
CA ILE A 709 -31.49 14.15 -6.24
C ILE A 709 -32.44 15.00 -7.05
N PHE A 710 -31.93 15.60 -8.11
CA PHE A 710 -32.63 16.51 -9.00
C PHE A 710 -32.62 15.94 -10.41
N LYS A 711 -33.80 15.70 -10.98
CA LYS A 711 -33.98 15.22 -12.34
C LYS A 711 -34.21 16.40 -13.28
N TYR A 712 -33.52 16.36 -14.41
CA TYR A 712 -33.68 17.29 -15.51
C TYR A 712 -34.00 16.50 -16.78
N THR A 713 -34.91 17.04 -17.58
CA THR A 713 -35.32 16.46 -18.87
C THR A 713 -35.15 17.48 -19.98
N ASN A 714 -34.50 17.08 -21.07
CA ASN A 714 -34.41 17.92 -22.26
C ASN A 714 -35.73 17.80 -23.04
N LYS A 715 -36.48 18.89 -23.13
CA LYS A 715 -37.76 18.94 -23.86
C LYS A 715 -37.58 19.28 -25.35
N ASN A 716 -36.35 19.54 -25.80
CA ASN A 716 -36.03 20.05 -27.14
C ASN A 716 -35.45 18.99 -28.10
N GLN A 717 -35.78 17.70 -27.92
CA GLN A 717 -35.49 16.63 -28.89
C GLN A 717 -36.72 15.77 -29.15
#